data_AF-A0A5F1YAQ4-F1
#
_entry.id   AF-A0A5F1YAQ4-F1
#
_cell.length_a   1.000
_cell.length_b   1.000
_cell.length_c   1.000
_cell.angle_alpha   90.00
_cell.angle_beta   90.00
_cell.angle_gamma   90.00
#
_symmetry.space_group_name_H-M   'P 1'
#
loop_
_entity.id
_entity.type
_entity.pdbx_description
1 polymer ?
#
loop_
_entity_poly.entity_id
_entity_poly.type
_entity_poly.pdbx_seq_one_letter_code
_entity_poly.pdbx_strand_id
1 'polypeptide(L)'
;MKKNINKLFPTLTILCLFCFFSALEAFPIPLTKDWKISSGKNLQSGEDDPNWIVLQSLPIPKHTLDSFSYPEDTIHSVTLLKSFIISKEEISELSTDGLSVHFPLFTNVYEVFFNGERIGQGGSVVGGKIVRNGFKRHVILPIPKTKVKEGSNEIRVVLSSDPGEELNAYASLNSTPPLIDLRSRNSEILSERSTLMLAFLYLFVGFYHFLFYFKRNQDRYNLFFGLFSIFLSAYIYFRSNAVYELELDPLLQMKLEYMIVFNVPAFFLLFLEDFFRSKIGPLSRFYRFFALGLTSLIPFSSRFICIQLLQIWQFSVLVFSVYSFYIMFQALWRKNQDSVRLFAGFFILLASAILDLLGSMQMITGLENYGLLKYGFFTFELGIVFILANRFLSVHNEAEELNRDLDLKVRERTGQLQDTLDQIRELKIQQDGDYFLTSLLLDPLNRYQIKSDLYNIEGFSRQKKQFEFKQWKKEIGGDIIVADEILLKDRKYLAFVNGDAMGKSIQGAGGALVLGVVFRSFLARTQSVSSYKSKPPELWLKECFFELQNIFESFDGSMLVSVVLGLLDVKSGILFFLNAEHPWTALYRDATASFIEDKLELRKIGITGLESKMKIKTFFMENGDSIFIGSDGRDDLLLGVDSDGTRVINEDESQFLKRIEEARGDIGMLVQGLRNFGELTDDLSILKLTYLGRPKRFVPVVRIGATEFPDAAYLGYLRDERWELAADHLENIKGTIKGEAPPTFNKELAKVYYKIGKYQESLTLLEEFISEFPEDIESMFTASLLYKRLNRYRQAVELGERILLREPEFAGNVAHLAESYLFIHKKDAVLHLLSKLEKLDPANLHAREIRIQMENPIADHRND
;
A
#
# COMPACT_ATOMS: atom_id res chain seq x y z
N MET A 1 -19.18 65.28 2.73
CA MET A 1 -18.60 66.63 2.88
C MET A 1 -17.96 67.01 1.55
N LYS A 2 -18.62 67.73 0.64
CA LYS A 2 -18.64 69.19 0.48
C LYS A 2 -17.27 69.90 0.66
N LYS A 3 -16.85 70.51 -0.46
CA LYS A 3 -16.16 71.80 -0.68
C LYS A 3 -14.72 71.78 -1.22
N ASN A 4 -14.61 72.47 -2.37
CA ASN A 4 -13.60 73.48 -2.74
C ASN A 4 -12.25 72.96 -3.30
N ILE A 5 -11.70 73.42 -4.43
CA ILE A 5 -11.78 74.71 -5.12
C ILE A 5 -11.35 74.59 -6.61
N ASN A 6 -12.01 75.38 -7.47
CA ASN A 6 -11.63 75.77 -8.82
C ASN A 6 -10.21 76.33 -8.92
N LYS A 7 -9.47 76.04 -10.01
CA LYS A 7 -8.74 77.07 -10.79
C LYS A 7 -8.13 76.49 -12.08
N LEU A 8 -8.29 77.28 -13.15
CA LEU A 8 -7.56 77.29 -14.43
C LEU A 8 -8.10 76.46 -15.61
N PHE A 9 -9.20 76.94 -16.17
CA PHE A 9 -9.26 77.35 -17.59
C PHE A 9 -9.26 78.90 -17.61
N PRO A 10 -8.99 79.64 -18.71
CA PRO A 10 -8.50 79.30 -20.06
C PRO A 10 -7.33 80.20 -20.53
N THR A 11 -6.61 79.89 -21.63
CA THR A 11 -5.96 80.85 -22.57
C THR A 11 -5.05 80.11 -23.57
N LEU A 12 -5.44 80.07 -24.87
CA LEU A 12 -4.64 80.61 -25.97
C LEU A 12 -5.34 80.39 -27.33
N THR A 13 -6.33 81.23 -27.61
CA THR A 13 -6.32 81.96 -28.87
C THR A 13 -5.16 82.96 -28.81
N ILE A 14 -4.48 83.20 -29.95
CA ILE A 14 -3.25 83.99 -30.15
C ILE A 14 -1.98 83.13 -30.23
N LEU A 15 -1.81 82.44 -31.37
CA LEU A 15 -0.53 82.47 -32.10
C LEU A 15 -0.71 82.18 -33.61
N CYS A 16 -1.78 82.71 -34.20
CA CYS A 16 -1.76 83.07 -35.62
C CYS A 16 -1.39 84.55 -35.66
N LEU A 17 -0.15 84.89 -36.02
CA LEU A 17 0.32 86.16 -36.62
C LEU A 17 1.82 86.30 -36.29
N PHE A 18 2.63 86.63 -37.30
CA PHE A 18 4.09 86.46 -37.43
C PHE A 18 4.47 85.03 -37.86
N CYS A 19 4.72 84.70 -39.13
CA CYS A 19 5.43 85.46 -40.15
C CYS A 19 4.82 85.25 -41.55
N PHE A 20 4.21 86.30 -42.11
CA PHE A 20 4.32 86.56 -43.54
C PHE A 20 5.58 87.38 -43.70
N PHE A 21 6.69 86.75 -44.06
CA PHE A 21 7.79 87.37 -44.79
C PHE A 21 8.53 86.28 -45.56
N SER A 22 8.42 86.40 -46.87
CA SER A 22 9.29 85.82 -47.89
C SER A 22 10.77 85.89 -47.53
N ALA A 23 11.49 84.77 -47.61
CA ALA A 23 12.89 84.71 -48.04
C ALA A 23 13.34 83.24 -48.19
N LEU A 24 13.88 82.92 -49.37
CA LEU A 24 14.90 81.91 -49.68
C LEU A 24 15.25 80.93 -48.54
N GLU A 25 14.71 79.71 -48.60
CA GLU A 25 15.27 78.58 -47.84
C GLU A 25 16.45 77.99 -48.60
N ALA A 26 17.60 77.88 -47.94
CA ALA A 26 18.84 77.45 -48.57
C ALA A 26 18.81 75.97 -49.01
N PHE A 27 18.22 75.09 -48.19
CA PHE A 27 17.78 73.71 -48.48
C PHE A 27 16.75 73.35 -47.38
N PRO A 28 15.68 72.57 -47.65
CA PRO A 28 15.54 71.58 -48.73
C PRO A 28 14.79 72.08 -49.98
N ILE A 29 15.15 71.56 -51.15
CA ILE A 29 14.42 71.75 -52.41
C ILE A 29 13.46 70.57 -52.61
N PRO A 30 12.12 70.78 -52.54
CA PRO A 30 11.16 69.70 -52.68
C PRO A 30 11.06 69.19 -54.12
N LEU A 31 11.13 67.88 -54.29
CA LEU A 31 11.00 67.20 -55.59
C LEU A 31 9.63 66.51 -55.76
N THR A 32 8.59 66.98 -55.06
CA THR A 32 7.26 66.34 -55.07
C THR A 32 6.39 66.72 -56.26
N LYS A 33 6.57 67.93 -56.81
CA LYS A 33 5.73 68.55 -57.85
C LYS A 33 6.56 69.08 -59.01
N ASP A 34 5.88 69.45 -60.09
CA ASP A 34 6.43 70.19 -61.24
C ASP A 34 7.51 69.42 -62.01
N TRP A 35 7.21 68.16 -62.35
CA TRP A 35 8.07 67.32 -63.18
C TRP A 35 7.65 67.38 -64.65
N LYS A 36 8.59 67.14 -65.56
CA LYS A 36 8.33 66.85 -66.98
C LYS A 36 8.65 65.38 -67.24
N ILE A 37 7.82 64.67 -68.01
CA ILE A 37 8.02 63.25 -68.35
C ILE A 37 8.01 63.02 -69.86
N SER A 38 8.86 62.12 -70.35
CA SER A 38 8.91 61.68 -71.74
C SER A 38 9.25 60.19 -71.83
N SER A 39 8.77 59.52 -72.89
CA SER A 39 9.07 58.10 -73.15
C SER A 39 10.48 57.92 -73.70
N GLY A 40 11.17 56.86 -73.27
CA GLY A 40 12.55 56.54 -73.66
C GLY A 40 13.61 57.16 -72.75
N LYS A 41 14.89 56.97 -73.13
CA LYS A 41 16.06 57.54 -72.43
C LYS A 41 16.46 58.87 -73.08
N ASN A 42 15.75 59.95 -72.76
CA ASN A 42 15.91 61.26 -73.40
C ASN A 42 16.86 62.16 -72.58
N LEU A 43 18.15 61.81 -72.59
CA LEU A 43 19.20 62.52 -71.84
C LEU A 43 19.70 63.80 -72.53
N GLN A 44 19.50 63.93 -73.85
CA GLN A 44 20.00 65.06 -74.65
C GLN A 44 18.92 66.06 -75.07
N SER A 45 17.63 65.77 -74.85
CA SER A 45 16.53 66.69 -75.14
C SER A 45 16.58 67.91 -74.22
N GLY A 46 16.40 69.10 -74.79
CA GLY A 46 16.28 70.36 -74.04
C GLY A 46 14.97 70.45 -73.25
N GLU A 47 14.90 71.37 -72.30
CA GLU A 47 13.72 71.55 -71.44
C GLU A 47 12.45 71.99 -72.19
N ASP A 48 12.62 72.63 -73.35
CA ASP A 48 11.54 73.16 -74.21
C ASP A 48 11.10 72.19 -75.34
N ASP A 49 11.59 70.93 -75.32
CA ASP A 49 11.20 69.91 -76.29
C ASP A 49 9.69 69.61 -76.20
N PRO A 50 8.92 69.63 -77.31
CA PRO A 50 7.48 69.39 -77.29
C PRO A 50 7.09 67.96 -76.83
N ASN A 51 8.04 67.04 -76.75
CA ASN A 51 7.82 65.66 -76.29
C ASN A 51 7.70 65.51 -74.75
N TRP A 52 7.83 66.61 -74.00
CA TRP A 52 7.63 66.63 -72.55
C TRP A 52 6.16 66.80 -72.15
N ILE A 53 5.66 65.89 -71.32
CA ILE A 53 4.35 66.02 -70.65
C ILE A 53 4.58 66.59 -69.25
N VAL A 54 3.83 67.63 -68.87
CA VAL A 54 3.92 68.23 -67.53
C VAL A 54 3.17 67.35 -66.50
N LEU A 55 3.87 66.96 -65.44
CA LEU A 55 3.36 66.23 -64.29
C LEU A 55 3.17 67.18 -63.10
N GLN A 56 1.94 67.25 -62.59
CA GLN A 56 1.59 68.08 -61.44
C GLN A 56 2.26 67.60 -60.14
N SER A 57 2.34 66.28 -59.93
CA SER A 57 3.00 65.67 -58.78
C SER A 57 3.41 64.23 -59.06
N LEU A 58 4.37 63.74 -58.29
CA LEU A 58 4.58 62.30 -58.12
C LEU A 58 3.45 61.72 -57.26
N PRO A 59 3.13 60.40 -57.35
CA PRO A 59 3.71 59.42 -58.27
C PRO A 59 3.19 59.61 -59.70
N ILE A 60 3.85 58.99 -60.69
CA ILE A 60 3.45 59.06 -62.09
C ILE A 60 2.03 58.46 -62.23
N PRO A 61 1.04 59.22 -62.74
CA PRO A 61 -0.30 58.71 -62.94
C PRO A 61 -0.33 57.62 -64.02
N LYS A 62 -1.08 56.53 -63.78
CA LYS A 62 -1.18 55.40 -64.73
C LYS A 62 -1.60 55.84 -66.14
N HIS A 63 -2.59 56.71 -66.25
CA HIS A 63 -3.05 57.23 -67.54
C HIS A 63 -1.96 57.97 -68.34
N THR A 64 -0.96 58.56 -67.66
CA THR A 64 0.19 59.21 -68.32
C THR A 64 1.18 58.19 -68.86
N LEU A 65 1.31 57.04 -68.20
CA LEU A 65 2.13 55.94 -68.71
C LEU A 65 1.45 55.22 -69.87
N ASP A 66 0.12 55.05 -69.79
CA ASP A 66 -0.70 54.42 -70.83
C ASP A 66 -0.78 55.25 -72.12
N SER A 67 -0.52 56.57 -72.05
CA SER A 67 -0.48 57.42 -73.25
C SER A 67 0.80 57.26 -74.08
N PHE A 68 1.83 56.58 -73.56
CA PHE A 68 3.06 56.29 -74.30
C PHE A 68 2.95 54.98 -75.08
N SER A 69 3.47 54.97 -76.31
CA SER A 69 3.62 53.74 -77.10
C SER A 69 4.96 53.08 -76.77
N TYR A 70 4.93 51.84 -76.29
CA TYR A 70 6.11 51.04 -76.02
C TYR A 70 6.23 49.88 -77.03
N PRO A 71 7.45 49.50 -77.46
CA PRO A 71 7.63 48.34 -78.32
C PRO A 71 7.31 47.03 -77.58
N GLU A 72 6.57 46.11 -78.23
CA GLU A 72 6.20 44.81 -77.66
C GLU A 72 7.44 44.00 -77.23
N ASP A 73 7.33 43.31 -76.09
CA ASP A 73 8.37 42.43 -75.50
C ASP A 73 9.73 43.10 -75.19
N THR A 74 9.78 44.42 -75.02
CA THR A 74 10.99 45.16 -74.62
C THR A 74 10.82 45.93 -73.31
N ILE A 75 11.93 46.32 -72.68
CA ILE A 75 11.91 47.13 -71.44
C ILE A 75 11.30 48.50 -71.71
N HIS A 76 10.28 48.85 -70.94
CA HIS A 76 9.68 50.17 -70.95
C HIS A 76 10.58 51.14 -70.18
N SER A 77 10.90 52.29 -70.77
CA SER A 77 11.70 53.32 -70.10
C SER A 77 11.05 54.69 -70.20
N VAL A 78 11.14 55.48 -69.13
CA VAL A 78 10.69 56.88 -69.09
C VAL A 78 11.77 57.76 -68.47
N THR A 79 11.84 59.01 -68.91
CA THR A 79 12.73 60.03 -68.34
C THR A 79 11.88 61.09 -67.65
N LEU A 80 12.19 61.38 -66.39
CA LEU A 80 11.67 62.51 -65.62
C LEU A 80 12.71 63.64 -65.61
N LEU A 81 12.29 64.88 -65.80
CA LEU A 81 13.13 66.09 -65.77
C LEU A 81 12.53 67.11 -64.80
N LYS A 82 13.36 67.71 -63.95
CA LYS A 82 12.99 68.87 -63.13
C LYS A 82 14.14 69.88 -63.05
N SER A 83 13.81 71.14 -63.25
CA SER A 83 14.74 72.27 -63.16
C SER A 83 14.45 73.10 -61.90
N PHE A 84 15.50 73.63 -61.28
CA PHE A 84 15.42 74.50 -60.10
C PHE A 84 16.63 75.43 -60.03
N ILE A 85 16.52 76.49 -59.23
CA ILE A 85 17.55 77.52 -59.10
C ILE A 85 18.29 77.31 -57.78
N ILE A 86 19.63 77.40 -57.80
CA ILE A 86 20.48 77.42 -56.61
C ILE A 86 21.19 78.77 -56.54
N SER A 87 21.06 79.46 -55.40
CA SER A 87 21.67 80.78 -55.14
C SER A 87 23.15 80.67 -54.76
N LYS A 88 23.85 81.81 -54.75
CA LYS A 88 25.27 81.86 -54.39
C LYS A 88 25.49 81.64 -52.90
N GLU A 89 24.59 82.13 -52.05
CA GLU A 89 24.58 81.86 -50.62
C GLU A 89 24.45 80.35 -50.34
N GLU A 90 23.57 79.65 -51.06
CA GLU A 90 23.36 78.20 -50.94
C GLU A 90 24.59 77.37 -51.32
N ILE A 91 25.32 77.77 -52.38
CA ILE A 91 26.58 77.11 -52.78
C ILE A 91 27.66 77.26 -51.69
N SER A 92 27.61 78.33 -50.89
CA SER A 92 28.54 78.53 -49.78
C SER A 92 28.30 77.56 -48.63
N GLU A 93 27.04 77.20 -48.35
CA GLU A 93 26.68 76.17 -47.35
C GLU A 93 27.24 74.79 -47.72
N LEU A 94 27.43 74.52 -49.02
CA LEU A 94 28.06 73.28 -49.50
C LEU A 94 29.56 73.15 -49.16
N SER A 95 30.16 74.14 -48.49
CA SER A 95 31.55 74.07 -48.02
C SER A 95 31.69 73.31 -46.70
N THR A 96 30.64 73.26 -45.88
CA THR A 96 30.62 72.61 -44.57
C THR A 96 29.95 71.23 -44.62
N ASP A 97 28.90 71.07 -45.43
CA ASP A 97 28.20 69.80 -45.65
C ASP A 97 27.93 69.58 -47.15
N GLY A 98 28.02 68.34 -47.62
CA GLY A 98 27.80 68.03 -49.04
C GLY A 98 26.33 68.16 -49.44
N LEU A 99 26.03 68.14 -50.75
CA LEU A 99 24.66 68.06 -51.25
C LEU A 99 24.28 66.62 -51.59
N SER A 100 23.02 66.25 -51.41
CA SER A 100 22.50 64.96 -51.85
C SER A 100 21.03 65.04 -52.25
N VAL A 101 20.60 64.08 -53.07
CA VAL A 101 19.19 63.90 -53.40
C VAL A 101 18.65 62.64 -52.74
N HIS A 102 17.47 62.75 -52.14
CA HIS A 102 16.69 61.65 -51.61
C HIS A 102 15.51 61.32 -52.54
N PHE A 103 15.35 60.04 -52.86
CA PHE A 103 14.17 59.48 -53.49
C PHE A 103 13.58 58.36 -52.61
N PRO A 104 12.26 58.40 -52.30
CA PRO A 104 11.68 57.45 -51.35
C PRO A 104 11.71 56.00 -51.82
N LEU A 105 11.33 55.74 -53.08
CA LEU A 105 11.37 54.42 -53.69
C LEU A 105 11.29 54.54 -55.22
N PHE A 106 12.14 53.79 -55.91
CA PHE A 106 12.04 53.51 -57.35
C PHE A 106 11.59 52.07 -57.55
N THR A 107 10.70 51.84 -58.52
CA THR A 107 10.04 50.53 -58.66
C THR A 107 10.93 49.46 -59.26
N ASN A 108 11.83 49.76 -60.18
CA ASN A 108 12.64 48.73 -60.83
C ASN A 108 14.10 49.19 -61.08
N VAL A 109 14.51 49.45 -62.33
CA VAL A 109 15.85 49.97 -62.64
C VAL A 109 15.78 51.49 -62.72
N TYR A 110 16.76 52.17 -62.14
CA TYR A 110 16.84 53.63 -62.21
C TYR A 110 18.26 54.12 -62.53
N GLU A 111 18.34 55.26 -63.21
CA GLU A 111 19.56 56.04 -63.40
C GLU A 111 19.25 57.51 -63.10
N VAL A 112 20.04 58.16 -62.26
CA VAL A 112 19.84 59.56 -61.87
C VAL A 112 21.01 60.40 -62.37
N PHE A 113 20.68 61.50 -63.05
CA PHE A 113 21.62 62.45 -63.60
C PHE A 113 21.37 63.84 -63.01
N PHE A 114 22.45 64.57 -62.73
CA PHE A 114 22.41 65.95 -62.28
C PHE A 114 23.28 66.79 -63.22
N ASN A 115 22.71 67.83 -63.83
CA ASN A 115 23.37 68.66 -64.83
C ASN A 115 24.12 67.85 -65.92
N GLY A 116 23.49 66.76 -66.39
CA GLY A 116 24.04 65.87 -67.42
C GLY A 116 25.03 64.79 -66.93
N GLU A 117 25.47 64.81 -65.67
CA GLU A 117 26.34 63.78 -65.11
C GLU A 117 25.56 62.74 -64.31
N ARG A 118 25.87 61.46 -64.49
CA ARG A 118 25.23 60.37 -63.74
C ARG A 118 25.72 60.35 -62.29
N ILE A 119 24.84 60.62 -61.33
CA ILE A 119 25.15 60.63 -59.89
C ILE A 119 24.77 59.32 -59.17
N GLY A 120 23.97 58.46 -59.79
CA GLY A 120 23.66 57.15 -59.24
C GLY A 120 22.86 56.26 -60.18
N GLN A 121 22.87 54.96 -59.90
CA GLN A 121 22.07 53.96 -60.61
C GLN A 121 21.68 52.83 -59.65
N GLY A 122 20.57 52.16 -59.92
CA GLY A 122 20.15 50.94 -59.25
C GLY A 122 19.63 49.93 -60.26
N GLY A 123 20.08 48.68 -60.14
CA GLY A 123 19.74 47.61 -61.07
C GLY A 123 20.58 47.63 -62.35
N SER A 124 20.38 46.64 -63.22
CA SER A 124 21.13 46.53 -64.48
C SER A 124 20.31 45.89 -65.58
N VAL A 125 20.37 46.51 -66.76
CA VAL A 125 19.78 46.02 -68.00
C VAL A 125 20.89 45.49 -68.90
N VAL A 126 20.79 44.24 -69.33
CA VAL A 126 21.74 43.60 -70.26
C VAL A 126 20.94 42.90 -71.36
N GLY A 127 21.27 43.16 -72.63
CA GLY A 127 20.62 42.49 -73.77
C GLY A 127 19.11 42.72 -73.87
N GLY A 128 18.61 43.88 -73.44
CA GLY A 128 17.18 44.21 -73.46
C GLY A 128 16.34 43.54 -72.37
N LYS A 129 16.98 42.92 -71.36
CA LYS A 129 16.31 42.32 -70.19
C LYS A 129 16.90 42.83 -68.88
N ILE A 130 16.08 42.91 -67.84
CA ILE A 130 16.53 43.27 -66.49
C ILE A 130 17.19 42.04 -65.87
N VAL A 131 18.50 42.10 -65.66
CA VAL A 131 19.28 41.00 -65.04
C VAL A 131 19.35 41.17 -63.53
N ARG A 132 19.27 42.40 -63.04
CA ARG A 132 19.27 42.74 -61.61
C ARG A 132 18.30 43.88 -61.34
N ASN A 133 17.39 43.67 -60.39
CA ASN A 133 16.46 44.69 -59.94
C ASN A 133 17.19 45.78 -59.13
N GLY A 134 16.70 47.02 -59.23
CA GLY A 134 17.32 48.19 -58.57
C GLY A 134 16.56 48.77 -57.39
N PHE A 135 15.34 48.31 -57.13
CA PHE A 135 14.47 48.93 -56.13
C PHE A 135 15.08 48.89 -54.73
N LYS A 136 15.11 50.05 -54.09
CA LYS A 136 15.68 50.26 -52.76
C LYS A 136 14.88 51.37 -52.06
N ARG A 137 14.57 51.18 -50.78
CA ARG A 137 13.92 52.19 -49.93
C ARG A 137 14.93 53.28 -49.60
N HIS A 138 14.48 54.54 -49.62
CA HIS A 138 15.28 55.72 -49.30
C HIS A 138 16.61 55.75 -50.08
N VAL A 139 16.51 55.93 -51.40
CA VAL A 139 17.68 56.10 -52.27
C VAL A 139 18.27 57.49 -52.02
N ILE A 140 19.48 57.53 -51.45
CA ILE A 140 20.22 58.77 -51.23
C ILE A 140 21.47 58.78 -52.11
N LEU A 141 21.57 59.78 -52.98
CA LEU A 141 22.69 59.91 -53.91
C LEU A 141 23.43 61.22 -53.64
N PRO A 142 24.75 61.17 -53.36
CA PRO A 142 25.54 62.38 -53.19
C PRO A 142 25.66 63.12 -54.53
N ILE A 143 25.50 64.44 -54.51
CA ILE A 143 25.69 65.31 -55.66
C ILE A 143 27.09 65.92 -55.57
N PRO A 144 27.99 65.69 -56.56
CA PRO A 144 29.32 66.28 -56.54
C PRO A 144 29.25 67.82 -56.53
N LYS A 145 29.89 68.45 -55.53
CA LYS A 145 29.90 69.92 -55.39
C LYS A 145 30.35 70.64 -56.66
N THR A 146 31.31 70.07 -57.39
CA THR A 146 31.86 70.60 -58.65
C THR A 146 30.83 70.67 -59.79
N LYS A 147 29.67 70.04 -59.63
CA LYS A 147 28.62 69.96 -60.66
C LYS A 147 27.41 70.83 -60.36
N VAL A 148 27.34 71.40 -59.16
CA VAL A 148 26.34 72.40 -58.78
C VAL A 148 26.72 73.74 -59.41
N LYS A 149 25.80 74.34 -60.17
CA LYS A 149 25.99 75.63 -60.83
C LYS A 149 25.21 76.72 -60.09
N GLU A 150 25.76 77.93 -60.05
CA GLU A 150 24.98 79.12 -59.63
C GLU A 150 23.90 79.40 -60.68
N GLY A 151 22.65 79.59 -60.26
CA GLY A 151 21.51 79.74 -61.16
C GLY A 151 20.82 78.40 -61.47
N SER A 152 20.53 78.15 -62.75
CA SER A 152 19.70 77.00 -63.17
C SER A 152 20.46 75.66 -63.09
N ASN A 153 19.84 74.69 -62.41
CA ASN A 153 20.27 73.30 -62.32
C ASN A 153 19.13 72.38 -62.72
N GLU A 154 19.46 71.21 -63.26
CA GLU A 154 18.48 70.17 -63.63
C GLU A 154 18.82 68.81 -63.01
N ILE A 155 17.77 68.06 -62.68
CA ILE A 155 17.85 66.65 -62.32
C ILE A 155 17.02 65.82 -63.32
N ARG A 156 17.62 64.75 -63.85
CA ARG A 156 16.95 63.77 -64.70
C ARG A 156 16.94 62.41 -64.05
N VAL A 157 15.80 61.73 -64.06
CA VAL A 157 15.65 60.36 -63.56
C VAL A 157 15.13 59.48 -64.69
N VAL A 158 15.92 58.49 -65.09
CA VAL A 158 15.50 57.45 -66.03
C VAL A 158 15.01 56.27 -65.21
N LEU A 159 13.79 55.81 -65.49
CA LEU A 159 13.22 54.60 -64.92
C LEU A 159 13.01 53.57 -66.01
N SER A 160 13.27 52.30 -65.70
CA SER A 160 13.11 51.18 -66.63
C SER A 160 12.46 49.97 -65.93
N SER A 161 11.49 49.31 -66.58
CA SER A 161 10.81 48.11 -66.07
C SER A 161 10.50 47.10 -67.17
N ASP A 162 10.34 45.83 -66.78
CA ASP A 162 9.82 44.78 -67.68
C ASP A 162 8.32 45.00 -67.96
N PRO A 163 7.78 44.51 -69.10
CA PRO A 163 6.36 44.59 -69.41
C PRO A 163 5.47 43.98 -68.31
N GLY A 164 4.47 44.74 -67.86
CA GLY A 164 3.55 44.33 -66.78
C GLY A 164 4.05 44.61 -65.36
N GLU A 165 5.29 45.09 -65.19
CA GLU A 165 5.77 45.59 -63.90
C GLU A 165 5.49 47.09 -63.72
N GLU A 166 5.50 47.54 -62.46
CA GLU A 166 5.26 48.94 -62.12
C GLU A 166 6.44 49.83 -62.57
N LEU A 167 6.16 50.90 -63.30
CA LEU A 167 7.14 51.91 -63.73
C LEU A 167 6.85 53.25 -63.05
N ASN A 168 7.39 53.47 -61.84
CA ASN A 168 7.01 54.63 -61.04
C ASN A 168 8.12 55.15 -60.10
N ALA A 169 7.96 56.40 -59.68
CA ALA A 169 8.69 57.05 -58.59
C ALA A 169 7.72 57.50 -57.50
N TYR A 170 7.94 57.05 -56.26
CA TYR A 170 7.00 57.25 -55.17
C TYR A 170 7.05 58.70 -54.65
N ALA A 171 5.88 59.28 -54.37
CA ALA A 171 5.74 60.64 -53.85
C ALA A 171 6.18 60.81 -52.40
N SER A 172 6.10 59.71 -51.63
CA SER A 172 6.44 59.65 -50.23
C SER A 172 6.61 58.18 -49.83
N LEU A 173 7.50 57.93 -48.88
CA LEU A 173 7.60 56.66 -48.16
C LEU A 173 7.88 57.00 -46.69
N ASN A 174 7.10 56.43 -45.76
CA ASN A 174 7.22 56.73 -44.34
C ASN A 174 7.17 58.24 -44.03
N SER A 175 6.30 58.97 -44.73
CA SER A 175 6.16 60.43 -44.66
C SER A 175 7.40 61.23 -45.09
N THR A 176 8.36 60.60 -45.79
CA THR A 176 9.53 61.29 -46.36
C THR A 176 9.35 61.47 -47.88
N PRO A 177 9.26 62.71 -48.37
CA PRO A 177 9.11 62.98 -49.80
C PRO A 177 10.48 62.97 -50.53
N PRO A 178 10.48 62.92 -51.89
CA PRO A 178 11.68 63.17 -52.65
C PRO A 178 12.09 64.64 -52.51
N LEU A 179 13.37 64.89 -52.22
CA LEU A 179 13.90 66.22 -51.97
C LEU A 179 15.43 66.26 -52.17
N ILE A 180 15.97 67.46 -52.41
CA ILE A 180 17.41 67.74 -52.39
C ILE A 180 17.71 68.51 -51.12
N ASP A 181 18.67 68.02 -50.32
CA ASP A 181 19.07 68.64 -49.06
C ASP A 181 20.51 68.29 -48.72
N LEU A 182 21.02 68.95 -47.68
CA LEU A 182 22.31 68.70 -47.08
C LEU A 182 22.52 67.21 -46.77
N ARG A 183 23.72 66.73 -47.01
CA ARG A 183 24.06 65.31 -46.95
C ARG A 183 23.89 64.74 -45.55
N SER A 184 24.21 65.48 -44.49
CA SER A 184 23.97 65.03 -43.11
C SER A 184 22.49 64.81 -42.82
N ARG A 185 21.62 65.77 -43.19
CA ARG A 185 20.16 65.69 -43.00
C ARG A 185 19.52 64.56 -43.79
N ASN A 186 19.90 64.40 -45.06
CA ASN A 186 19.44 63.24 -45.83
C ASN A 186 19.94 61.92 -45.22
N SER A 187 21.17 61.87 -44.71
CA SER A 187 21.69 60.64 -44.06
C SER A 187 20.94 60.27 -42.78
N GLU A 188 20.32 61.23 -42.07
CA GLU A 188 19.46 60.95 -40.92
C GLU A 188 18.21 60.14 -41.28
N ILE A 189 17.72 60.21 -42.52
CA ILE A 189 16.61 59.38 -43.02
C ILE A 189 16.93 57.88 -42.89
N LEU A 190 18.21 57.50 -42.96
CA LEU A 190 18.66 56.12 -42.78
C LEU A 190 18.84 55.72 -41.30
N SER A 191 18.72 56.65 -40.35
CA SER A 191 18.91 56.38 -38.92
C SER A 191 17.69 55.69 -38.32
N GLU A 192 17.83 54.39 -38.00
CA GLU A 192 16.73 53.55 -37.51
C GLU A 192 17.02 52.91 -36.14
N ARG A 193 17.77 53.60 -35.27
CA ARG A 193 18.23 53.08 -33.96
C ARG A 193 17.09 52.47 -33.12
N SER A 194 15.97 53.18 -32.98
CA SER A 194 14.82 52.69 -32.20
C SER A 194 14.18 51.44 -32.82
N THR A 195 14.10 51.37 -34.15
CA THR A 195 13.60 50.20 -34.88
C THR A 195 14.48 48.98 -34.64
N LEU A 196 15.80 49.12 -34.72
CA LEU A 196 16.75 48.02 -34.49
C LEU A 196 16.80 47.58 -33.03
N MET A 197 16.70 48.52 -32.07
CA MET A 197 16.59 48.20 -30.64
C MET A 197 15.35 47.36 -30.35
N LEU A 198 14.19 47.74 -30.91
CA LEU A 198 12.95 46.97 -30.76
C LEU A 198 13.04 45.61 -31.44
N ALA A 199 13.62 45.52 -32.64
CA ALA A 199 13.86 44.23 -33.29
C ALA A 199 14.72 43.31 -32.41
N PHE A 200 15.83 43.80 -31.86
CA PHE A 200 16.66 43.02 -30.95
C PHE A 200 15.91 42.57 -29.68
N LEU A 201 15.12 43.45 -29.07
CA LEU A 201 14.27 43.11 -27.92
C LEU A 201 13.33 41.95 -28.27
N TYR A 202 12.64 42.02 -29.41
CA TYR A 202 11.72 40.96 -29.85
C TYR A 202 12.43 39.66 -30.16
N LEU A 203 13.61 39.70 -30.76
CA LEU A 203 14.43 38.51 -30.93
C LEU A 203 14.75 37.85 -29.59
N PHE A 204 15.18 38.65 -28.59
CA PHE A 204 15.51 38.15 -27.26
C PHE A 204 14.29 37.57 -26.53
N VAL A 205 13.16 38.26 -26.57
CA VAL A 205 11.88 37.80 -26.01
C VAL A 205 11.45 36.48 -26.65
N GLY A 206 11.60 36.38 -27.97
CA GLY A 206 11.36 35.15 -28.70
C GLY A 206 12.17 33.96 -28.17
N PHE A 207 13.49 34.14 -28.00
CA PHE A 207 14.36 33.12 -27.40
C PHE A 207 14.00 32.79 -25.95
N TYR A 208 13.64 33.80 -25.15
CA TYR A 208 13.23 33.60 -23.76
C TYR A 208 12.01 32.68 -23.64
N HIS A 209 11.00 32.87 -24.51
CA HIS A 209 9.84 31.99 -24.53
C HIS A 209 10.16 30.58 -25.04
N PHE A 210 11.12 30.40 -25.95
CA PHE A 210 11.60 29.06 -26.30
C PHE A 210 12.26 28.33 -25.12
N LEU A 211 13.05 29.01 -24.30
CA LEU A 211 13.64 28.40 -23.10
C LEU A 211 12.56 27.91 -22.13
N PHE A 212 11.48 28.69 -21.94
CA PHE A 212 10.34 28.24 -21.13
C PHE A 212 9.63 27.04 -21.73
N TYR A 213 9.44 27.03 -23.05
CA TYR A 213 8.84 25.88 -23.72
C TYR A 213 9.65 24.60 -23.45
N PHE A 214 10.97 24.63 -23.66
CA PHE A 214 11.83 23.46 -23.42
C PHE A 214 11.84 22.98 -21.96
N LYS A 215 11.77 23.90 -20.99
CA LYS A 215 11.67 23.53 -19.56
C LYS A 215 10.29 23.03 -19.16
N ARG A 216 9.23 23.49 -19.83
CA ARG A 216 7.84 23.16 -19.52
C ARG A 216 7.02 22.95 -20.80
N ASN A 217 7.21 21.79 -21.42
CA ASN A 217 6.54 21.39 -22.67
C ASN A 217 5.00 21.37 -22.61
N GLN A 218 4.42 21.46 -21.41
CA GLN A 218 2.97 21.57 -21.20
C GLN A 218 2.42 22.94 -21.63
N ASP A 219 3.23 24.01 -21.59
CA ASP A 219 2.84 25.36 -21.99
C ASP A 219 3.18 25.64 -23.46
N ARG A 220 2.40 25.06 -24.37
CA ARG A 220 2.68 25.15 -25.82
C ARG A 220 2.58 26.58 -26.37
N TYR A 221 1.83 27.47 -25.74
CA TYR A 221 1.69 28.87 -26.14
C TYR A 221 3.05 29.60 -26.16
N ASN A 222 4.02 29.20 -25.34
CA ASN A 222 5.36 29.76 -25.35
C ASN A 222 6.11 29.49 -26.67
N LEU A 223 5.87 28.34 -27.31
CA LEU A 223 6.44 28.04 -28.63
C LEU A 223 5.88 29.00 -29.69
N PHE A 224 4.57 29.19 -29.71
CA PHE A 224 3.92 30.05 -30.71
C PHE A 224 4.25 31.52 -30.52
N PHE A 225 4.30 32.00 -29.28
CA PHE A 225 4.72 33.36 -28.97
C PHE A 225 6.19 33.60 -29.34
N GLY A 226 7.07 32.62 -29.05
CA GLY A 226 8.47 32.65 -29.45
C GLY A 226 8.64 32.80 -30.96
N LEU A 227 7.96 31.94 -31.75
CA LEU A 227 7.97 32.01 -33.21
C LEU A 227 7.40 33.33 -33.76
N PHE A 228 6.29 33.81 -33.18
CA PHE A 228 5.70 35.10 -33.54
C PHE A 228 6.69 36.25 -33.34
N SER A 229 7.34 36.32 -32.18
CA SER A 229 8.27 37.40 -31.83
C SER A 229 9.54 37.38 -32.70
N ILE A 230 10.11 36.20 -32.97
CA ILE A 230 11.29 36.04 -33.85
C ILE A 230 10.95 36.43 -35.29
N PHE A 231 9.82 35.96 -35.83
CA PHE A 231 9.43 36.29 -37.20
C PHE A 231 9.08 37.77 -37.34
N LEU A 232 8.44 38.38 -36.34
CA LEU A 232 8.16 39.81 -36.34
C LEU A 232 9.45 40.64 -36.24
N SER A 233 10.41 40.24 -35.40
CA SER A 233 11.75 40.83 -35.35
C SER A 233 12.44 40.76 -36.71
N ALA A 234 12.44 39.58 -37.33
CA ALA A 234 13.05 39.38 -38.64
C ALA A 234 12.37 40.27 -39.69
N TYR A 235 11.03 40.33 -39.72
CA TYR A 235 10.29 41.22 -40.60
C TYR A 235 10.69 42.70 -40.43
N ILE A 236 10.78 43.19 -39.18
CA ILE A 236 11.21 44.56 -38.89
C ILE A 236 12.63 44.81 -39.44
N TYR A 237 13.55 43.87 -39.28
CA TYR A 237 14.90 43.96 -39.84
C TYR A 237 14.89 43.97 -41.37
N PHE A 238 14.14 43.08 -42.04
CA PHE A 238 14.01 43.06 -43.51
C PHE A 238 13.33 44.33 -44.07
N ARG A 239 12.52 45.00 -43.26
CA ARG A 239 11.89 46.27 -43.61
C ARG A 239 12.83 47.46 -43.44
N SER A 240 13.78 47.38 -42.50
CA SER A 240 14.78 48.40 -42.17
C SER A 240 15.81 48.62 -43.30
N ASN A 241 16.50 49.75 -43.28
CA ASN A 241 17.61 50.07 -44.17
C ASN A 241 18.85 49.20 -43.91
N ALA A 242 19.01 48.64 -42.70
CA ALA A 242 20.13 47.78 -42.33
C ALA A 242 20.20 46.50 -43.18
N VAL A 243 19.07 46.06 -43.75
CA VAL A 243 19.01 44.90 -44.65
C VAL A 243 19.91 45.07 -45.88
N TYR A 244 20.15 46.31 -46.31
CA TYR A 244 20.95 46.59 -47.51
C TYR A 244 22.45 46.38 -47.29
N GLU A 245 22.90 46.25 -46.03
CA GLU A 245 24.28 45.85 -45.70
C GLU A 245 24.56 44.39 -46.06
N LEU A 246 23.53 43.56 -46.23
CA LEU A 246 23.67 42.16 -46.65
C LEU A 246 24.00 42.00 -48.15
N GLU A 247 23.95 43.09 -48.93
CA GLU A 247 24.21 43.13 -50.38
C GLU A 247 23.41 42.12 -51.22
N LEU A 248 22.26 41.66 -50.70
CA LEU A 248 21.39 40.71 -51.37
C LEU A 248 20.80 41.30 -52.66
N ASP A 249 20.43 40.42 -53.59
CA ASP A 249 19.60 40.83 -54.72
C ASP A 249 18.23 41.35 -54.21
N PRO A 250 17.75 42.53 -54.64
CA PRO A 250 16.51 43.11 -54.13
C PRO A 250 15.28 42.21 -54.28
N LEU A 251 15.21 41.38 -55.34
CA LEU A 251 14.11 40.43 -55.51
C LEU A 251 14.19 39.30 -54.48
N LEU A 252 15.39 38.78 -54.20
CA LEU A 252 15.60 37.79 -53.15
C LEU A 252 15.23 38.36 -51.77
N GLN A 253 15.65 39.59 -51.49
CA GLN A 253 15.31 40.28 -50.23
C GLN A 253 13.80 40.41 -50.05
N MET A 254 13.07 40.86 -51.09
CA MET A 254 11.61 40.96 -51.07
C MET A 254 10.95 39.60 -50.86
N LYS A 255 11.44 38.54 -51.51
CA LYS A 255 10.94 37.17 -51.33
C LYS A 255 11.10 36.71 -49.88
N LEU A 256 12.26 36.95 -49.27
CA LEU A 256 12.50 36.63 -47.85
C LEU A 256 11.58 37.43 -46.92
N GLU A 257 11.41 38.73 -47.16
CA GLU A 257 10.47 39.59 -46.42
C GLU A 257 9.04 39.01 -46.44
N TYR A 258 8.57 38.56 -47.61
CA TYR A 258 7.23 37.98 -47.74
C TYR A 258 7.10 36.61 -47.05
N MET A 259 8.10 35.74 -47.21
CA MET A 259 8.11 34.44 -46.54
C MET A 259 8.05 34.57 -45.01
N ILE A 260 8.70 35.60 -44.46
CA ILE A 260 8.68 35.88 -43.03
C ILE A 260 7.32 36.46 -42.63
N VAL A 261 6.88 37.55 -43.27
CA VAL A 261 5.67 38.27 -42.86
C VAL A 261 4.41 37.42 -42.99
N PHE A 262 4.36 36.50 -43.96
CA PHE A 262 3.19 35.63 -44.15
C PHE A 262 2.87 34.77 -42.94
N ASN A 263 3.89 34.36 -42.18
CA ASN A 263 3.76 33.49 -41.02
C ASN A 263 3.52 34.25 -39.71
N VAL A 264 3.78 35.57 -39.65
CA VAL A 264 3.63 36.38 -38.43
C VAL A 264 2.20 36.32 -37.87
N PRO A 265 1.13 36.59 -38.66
CA PRO A 265 -0.24 36.54 -38.14
C PRO A 265 -0.69 35.11 -37.79
N ALA A 266 -0.14 34.09 -38.46
CA ALA A 266 -0.44 32.70 -38.16
C ALA A 266 0.08 32.29 -36.78
N PHE A 267 1.34 32.62 -36.45
CA PHE A 267 1.89 32.35 -35.12
C PHE A 267 1.18 33.12 -34.01
N PHE A 268 0.83 34.39 -34.26
CA PHE A 268 0.06 35.19 -33.32
C PHE A 268 -1.31 34.57 -33.00
N LEU A 269 -2.03 34.11 -34.03
CA LEU A 269 -3.33 33.48 -33.85
C LEU A 269 -3.24 32.15 -33.07
N LEU A 270 -2.24 31.32 -33.36
CA LEU A 270 -2.00 30.08 -32.63
C LEU A 270 -1.66 30.34 -31.16
N PHE A 271 -0.84 31.36 -30.89
CA PHE A 271 -0.52 31.78 -29.54
C PHE A 271 -1.79 32.21 -28.78
N LEU A 272 -2.61 33.10 -29.35
CA LEU A 272 -3.82 33.59 -28.68
C LEU A 272 -4.78 32.45 -28.34
N GLU A 273 -5.00 31.52 -29.27
CA GLU A 273 -5.94 30.44 -29.04
C GLU A 273 -5.41 29.42 -28.01
N ASP A 274 -4.13 29.06 -28.07
CA ASP A 274 -3.54 28.15 -27.09
C ASP A 274 -3.43 28.79 -25.69
N PHE A 275 -3.12 30.09 -25.62
CA PHE A 275 -3.05 30.83 -24.36
C PHE A 275 -4.40 30.88 -23.63
N PHE A 276 -5.50 31.12 -24.34
CA PHE A 276 -6.83 31.26 -23.72
C PHE A 276 -7.67 29.98 -23.67
N ARG A 277 -7.47 29.03 -24.59
CA ARG A 277 -8.28 27.82 -24.70
C ARG A 277 -7.49 26.53 -24.46
N SER A 278 -6.16 26.60 -24.36
CA SER A 278 -5.25 25.43 -24.25
C SER A 278 -5.45 24.38 -25.33
N LYS A 279 -6.05 24.77 -26.48
CA LYS A 279 -6.37 23.95 -27.63
C LYS A 279 -6.40 24.81 -28.89
N ILE A 280 -5.97 24.23 -30.01
CA ILE A 280 -5.93 24.91 -31.31
C ILE A 280 -7.14 24.50 -32.16
N GLY A 281 -7.95 25.48 -32.55
CA GLY A 281 -9.15 25.31 -33.36
C GLY A 281 -8.85 24.94 -34.81
N PRO A 282 -9.87 24.50 -35.56
CA PRO A 282 -9.72 24.18 -36.99
C PRO A 282 -9.40 25.42 -37.84
N LEU A 283 -9.95 26.59 -37.49
CA LEU A 283 -9.77 27.83 -38.25
C LEU A 283 -8.32 28.37 -38.15
N SER A 284 -7.72 28.35 -36.95
CA SER A 284 -6.31 28.70 -36.75
C SER A 284 -5.35 27.70 -37.42
N ARG A 285 -5.69 26.40 -37.40
CA ARG A 285 -4.94 25.37 -38.12
C ARG A 285 -4.98 25.61 -39.63
N PHE A 286 -6.16 25.89 -40.18
CA PHE A 286 -6.33 26.22 -41.59
C PHE A 286 -5.47 27.44 -41.97
N TYR A 287 -5.53 28.52 -41.18
CA TYR A 287 -4.77 29.73 -41.47
C TYR A 287 -3.26 29.51 -41.47
N ARG A 288 -2.75 28.69 -40.54
CA ARG A 288 -1.34 28.27 -40.53
C ARG A 288 -0.95 27.57 -41.83
N PHE A 289 -1.73 26.59 -42.28
CA PHE A 289 -1.45 25.87 -43.53
C PHE A 289 -1.60 26.76 -44.75
N PHE A 290 -2.56 27.68 -44.75
CA PHE A 290 -2.73 28.69 -45.78
C PHE A 290 -1.50 29.61 -45.88
N ALA A 291 -1.03 30.16 -44.76
CA ALA A 291 0.17 31.00 -44.70
C ALA A 291 1.44 30.25 -45.16
N LEU A 292 1.61 28.99 -44.73
CA LEU A 292 2.72 28.14 -45.19
C LEU A 292 2.61 27.83 -46.68
N GLY A 293 1.39 27.60 -47.19
CA GLY A 293 1.12 27.40 -48.60
C GLY A 293 1.56 28.61 -49.43
N LEU A 294 1.13 29.82 -49.05
CA LEU A 294 1.58 31.05 -49.69
C LEU A 294 3.10 31.22 -49.62
N THR A 295 3.70 30.94 -48.46
CA THR A 295 5.16 31.01 -48.25
C THR A 295 5.91 30.08 -49.21
N SER A 296 5.41 28.87 -49.42
CA SER A 296 6.04 27.87 -50.29
C SER A 296 6.01 28.24 -51.79
N LEU A 297 5.07 29.08 -52.21
CA LEU A 297 4.94 29.55 -53.59
C LEU A 297 5.93 30.69 -53.93
N ILE A 298 6.39 31.45 -52.93
CA ILE A 298 7.22 32.65 -53.13
C ILE A 298 8.57 32.38 -53.83
N PRO A 299 9.36 31.34 -53.48
CA PRO A 299 10.66 31.09 -54.11
C PRO A 299 10.58 30.98 -55.64
N PHE A 300 9.53 30.31 -56.15
CA PHE A 300 9.33 30.00 -57.57
C PHE A 300 8.57 31.10 -58.34
N SER A 301 8.11 32.14 -57.65
CA SER A 301 7.25 33.17 -58.24
C SER A 301 8.05 34.31 -58.88
N SER A 302 7.51 34.89 -59.95
CA SER A 302 7.97 36.18 -60.48
C SER A 302 7.55 37.32 -59.56
N ARG A 303 8.14 38.51 -59.72
CA ARG A 303 7.79 39.68 -58.90
C ARG A 303 6.29 40.00 -58.95
N PHE A 304 5.71 39.97 -60.15
CA PHE A 304 4.28 40.20 -60.36
C PHE A 304 3.44 39.21 -59.53
N ILE A 305 3.75 37.91 -59.59
CA ILE A 305 3.05 36.87 -58.81
C ILE A 305 3.26 37.09 -57.31
N CYS A 306 4.45 37.46 -56.86
CA CYS A 306 4.71 37.77 -55.45
C CYS A 306 3.81 38.90 -54.92
N ILE A 307 3.57 39.95 -55.71
CA ILE A 307 2.68 41.06 -55.33
C ILE A 307 1.22 40.58 -55.24
N GLN A 308 0.77 39.73 -56.16
CA GLN A 308 -0.58 39.13 -56.10
C GLN A 308 -0.75 38.24 -54.85
N LEU A 309 0.25 37.42 -54.54
CA LEU A 309 0.27 36.60 -53.32
C LEU A 309 0.26 37.48 -52.04
N LEU A 310 0.99 38.59 -52.05
CA LEU A 310 0.95 39.57 -50.95
C LEU A 310 -0.46 40.14 -50.76
N GLN A 311 -1.16 40.52 -51.83
CA GLN A 311 -2.53 41.05 -51.74
C GLN A 311 -3.51 40.01 -51.17
N ILE A 312 -3.45 38.76 -51.66
CA ILE A 312 -4.23 37.64 -51.11
C ILE A 312 -3.97 37.49 -49.61
N TRP A 313 -2.70 37.56 -49.21
CA TRP A 313 -2.32 37.52 -47.80
C TRP A 313 -2.88 38.72 -47.02
N GLN A 314 -2.74 39.96 -47.51
CA GLN A 314 -3.23 41.17 -46.85
C GLN A 314 -4.74 41.09 -46.57
N PHE A 315 -5.55 40.67 -47.56
CA PHE A 315 -6.98 40.44 -47.36
C PHE A 315 -7.27 39.35 -46.32
N SER A 316 -6.50 38.25 -46.34
CA SER A 316 -6.65 37.19 -45.34
C SER A 316 -6.39 37.70 -43.92
N VAL A 317 -5.38 38.56 -43.71
CA VAL A 317 -5.05 39.12 -42.39
C VAL A 317 -6.22 39.92 -41.83
N LEU A 318 -6.92 40.71 -42.65
CA LEU A 318 -8.11 41.45 -42.21
C LEU A 318 -9.22 40.50 -41.72
N VAL A 319 -9.47 39.41 -42.43
CA VAL A 319 -10.47 38.39 -42.03
C VAL A 319 -10.07 37.73 -40.70
N PHE A 320 -8.83 37.30 -40.57
CA PHE A 320 -8.35 36.63 -39.35
C PHE A 320 -8.11 37.58 -38.18
N SER A 321 -8.01 38.88 -38.43
CA SER A 321 -8.01 39.91 -37.37
C SER A 321 -9.37 39.98 -36.68
N VAL A 322 -10.48 39.87 -37.42
CA VAL A 322 -11.83 39.77 -36.83
C VAL A 322 -11.94 38.51 -35.98
N TYR A 323 -11.40 37.38 -36.44
CA TYR A 323 -11.37 36.15 -35.66
C TYR A 323 -10.51 36.27 -34.39
N SER A 324 -9.40 36.99 -34.45
CA SER A 324 -8.55 37.28 -33.27
C SER A 324 -9.31 38.10 -32.23
N PHE A 325 -10.09 39.11 -32.66
CA PHE A 325 -11.00 39.85 -31.79
C PHE A 325 -12.07 38.93 -31.17
N TYR A 326 -12.62 37.99 -31.93
CA TYR A 326 -13.59 37.02 -31.39
C TYR A 326 -12.98 36.15 -30.28
N ILE A 327 -11.76 35.64 -30.45
CA ILE A 327 -11.06 34.86 -29.41
C ILE A 327 -10.87 35.71 -28.15
N MET A 328 -10.40 36.94 -28.32
CA MET A 328 -10.17 37.87 -27.19
C MET A 328 -11.47 38.23 -26.47
N PHE A 329 -12.54 38.55 -27.21
CA PHE A 329 -13.84 38.88 -26.63
C PHE A 329 -14.44 37.69 -25.86
N GLN A 330 -14.32 36.48 -26.40
CA GLN A 330 -14.76 35.27 -25.71
C GLN A 330 -13.96 35.05 -24.41
N ALA A 331 -12.65 35.31 -24.40
CA ALA A 331 -11.81 35.19 -23.22
C ALA A 331 -12.23 36.18 -22.11
N LEU A 332 -12.53 37.43 -22.49
CA LEU A 332 -13.07 38.44 -21.58
C LEU A 332 -14.43 38.03 -20.99
N TRP A 333 -15.33 37.50 -21.82
CA TRP A 333 -16.66 37.04 -21.37
C TRP A 333 -16.59 35.92 -20.34
N ARG A 334 -15.57 35.04 -20.46
CA ARG A 334 -15.30 33.96 -19.50
C ARG A 334 -14.66 34.43 -18.19
N LYS A 335 -14.51 35.75 -17.99
CA LYS A 335 -13.90 36.39 -16.81
C LYS A 335 -12.50 35.86 -16.48
N ASN A 336 -11.72 35.47 -17.50
CA ASN A 336 -10.33 35.09 -17.27
C ASN A 336 -9.55 36.35 -16.84
N GLN A 337 -8.98 36.35 -15.63
CA GLN A 337 -8.26 37.52 -15.11
C GLN A 337 -7.09 37.95 -16.02
N ASP A 338 -6.47 37.00 -16.72
CA ASP A 338 -5.36 37.27 -17.62
C ASP A 338 -5.84 37.95 -18.92
N SER A 339 -7.07 37.68 -19.35
CA SER A 339 -7.65 38.32 -20.55
C SER A 339 -7.91 39.82 -20.35
N VAL A 340 -8.33 40.23 -19.14
CA VAL A 340 -8.55 41.65 -18.80
C VAL A 340 -7.23 42.41 -18.83
N ARG A 341 -6.17 41.80 -18.28
CA ARG A 341 -4.81 42.38 -18.25
C ARG A 341 -4.21 42.49 -19.65
N LEU A 342 -4.47 41.52 -20.52
CA LEU A 342 -3.89 41.46 -21.87
C LEU A 342 -4.66 42.31 -22.90
N PHE A 343 -5.93 42.66 -22.64
CA PHE A 343 -6.82 43.28 -23.62
C PHE A 343 -6.31 44.61 -24.16
N ALA A 344 -5.80 45.51 -23.30
CA ALA A 344 -5.34 46.82 -23.72
C ALA A 344 -4.14 46.71 -24.70
N GLY A 345 -3.15 45.87 -24.36
CA GLY A 345 -2.01 45.60 -25.22
C GLY A 345 -2.44 44.94 -26.54
N PHE A 346 -3.38 44.00 -26.50
CA PHE A 346 -3.89 43.33 -27.69
C PHE A 346 -4.60 44.30 -28.64
N PHE A 347 -5.45 45.17 -28.10
CA PHE A 347 -6.17 46.16 -28.87
C PHE A 347 -5.21 47.13 -29.56
N ILE A 348 -4.21 47.64 -28.83
CA ILE A 348 -3.19 48.54 -29.38
C ILE A 348 -2.38 47.84 -30.48
N LEU A 349 -1.96 46.59 -30.27
CA LEU A 349 -1.26 45.79 -31.27
C LEU A 349 -2.09 45.61 -32.53
N LEU A 350 -3.36 45.21 -32.40
CA LEU A 350 -4.21 44.89 -33.54
C LEU A 350 -4.65 46.15 -34.29
N ALA A 351 -4.95 47.24 -33.59
CA ALA A 351 -5.21 48.54 -34.20
C ALA A 351 -3.99 49.04 -34.98
N SER A 352 -2.79 48.95 -34.40
CA SER A 352 -1.54 49.33 -35.07
C SER A 352 -1.28 48.46 -36.31
N ALA A 353 -1.50 47.15 -36.20
CA ALA A 353 -1.35 46.21 -37.31
C ALA A 353 -2.32 46.50 -38.47
N ILE A 354 -3.60 46.75 -38.17
CA ILE A 354 -4.63 47.04 -39.16
C ILE A 354 -4.36 48.40 -39.84
N LEU A 355 -3.94 49.42 -39.09
CA LEU A 355 -3.59 50.73 -39.66
C LEU A 355 -2.41 50.63 -40.62
N ASP A 356 -1.32 49.97 -40.22
CA ASP A 356 -0.16 49.75 -41.10
C ASP A 356 -0.53 48.91 -42.33
N LEU A 357 -1.40 47.90 -42.17
CA LEU A 357 -1.86 47.04 -43.25
C LEU A 357 -2.71 47.82 -44.26
N LEU A 358 -3.71 48.57 -43.80
CA LEU A 358 -4.56 49.41 -44.66
C LEU A 358 -3.74 50.49 -45.38
N GLY A 359 -2.77 51.10 -44.70
CA GLY A 359 -1.81 52.02 -45.30
C GLY A 359 -0.96 51.35 -46.38
N SER A 360 -0.51 50.12 -46.15
CA SER A 360 0.26 49.35 -47.15
C SER A 360 -0.57 48.93 -48.38
N MET A 361 -1.89 48.77 -48.24
CA MET A 361 -2.80 48.44 -49.33
C MET A 361 -3.21 49.68 -50.15
N GLN A 362 -2.91 50.90 -49.67
CA GLN A 362 -3.31 52.17 -50.28
C GLN A 362 -4.84 52.29 -50.53
N MET A 363 -5.67 51.60 -49.74
CA MET A 363 -7.13 51.65 -49.88
C MET A 363 -7.74 52.99 -49.44
N ILE A 364 -7.05 53.73 -48.56
CA ILE A 364 -7.49 55.02 -48.02
C ILE A 364 -6.47 56.08 -48.44
N THR A 365 -6.94 57.12 -49.12
CA THR A 365 -6.10 58.24 -49.57
C THR A 365 -5.50 58.97 -48.37
N GLY A 366 -4.18 59.14 -48.35
CA GLY A 366 -3.45 59.81 -47.27
C GLY A 366 -3.07 58.93 -46.08
N LEU A 367 -3.43 57.64 -46.08
CA LEU A 367 -2.95 56.67 -45.08
C LEU A 367 -1.71 55.93 -45.61
N GLU A 368 -0.57 56.12 -44.97
CA GLU A 368 0.66 55.38 -45.25
C GLU A 368 0.92 54.29 -44.21
N ASN A 369 1.89 53.41 -44.48
CA ASN A 369 2.42 52.49 -43.47
C ASN A 369 3.39 53.27 -42.56
N TYR A 370 2.93 53.65 -41.38
CA TYR A 370 3.71 54.43 -40.40
C TYR A 370 4.63 53.56 -39.54
N GLY A 371 4.56 52.23 -39.67
CA GLY A 371 5.33 51.29 -38.86
C GLY A 371 4.93 51.30 -37.39
N LEU A 372 3.64 51.50 -37.09
CA LEU A 372 3.07 51.48 -35.74
C LEU A 372 3.12 50.09 -35.10
N LEU A 373 3.10 49.02 -35.89
CA LEU A 373 3.11 47.63 -35.44
C LEU A 373 4.23 47.35 -34.43
N LYS A 374 5.43 47.92 -34.65
CA LYS A 374 6.56 47.73 -33.74
C LYS A 374 6.28 48.34 -32.36
N TYR A 375 5.59 49.46 -32.25
CA TYR A 375 5.23 50.04 -30.95
C TYR A 375 4.00 49.36 -30.33
N GLY A 376 3.07 48.89 -31.17
CA GLY A 376 1.94 48.08 -30.74
C GLY A 376 2.37 46.76 -30.10
N PHE A 377 3.38 46.11 -30.68
CA PHE A 377 3.92 44.86 -30.11
C PHE A 377 4.67 45.09 -28.78
N PHE A 378 5.44 46.18 -28.65
CA PHE A 378 6.06 46.55 -27.36
C PHE A 378 5.01 46.66 -26.24
N THR A 379 3.88 47.31 -26.54
CA THR A 379 2.79 47.46 -25.56
C THR A 379 2.13 46.11 -25.21
N PHE A 380 2.01 45.22 -26.19
CA PHE A 380 1.53 43.85 -25.97
C PHE A 380 2.47 43.04 -25.06
N GLU A 381 3.78 43.16 -25.31
CA GLU A 381 4.83 42.46 -24.57
C GLU A 381 4.82 42.83 -23.08
N LEU A 382 4.70 44.13 -22.74
CA LEU A 382 4.57 44.58 -21.36
C LEU A 382 3.37 43.93 -20.65
N GLY A 383 2.25 43.73 -21.36
CA GLY A 383 1.09 43.02 -20.85
C GLY A 383 1.38 41.56 -20.49
N ILE A 384 2.14 40.85 -21.34
CA ILE A 384 2.54 39.46 -21.09
C ILE A 384 3.51 39.33 -19.92
N VAL A 385 4.50 40.22 -19.82
CA VAL A 385 5.45 40.25 -18.71
C VAL A 385 4.73 40.38 -17.36
N PHE A 386 3.74 41.28 -17.29
CA PHE A 386 2.94 41.48 -16.08
C PHE A 386 2.10 40.25 -15.68
N ILE A 387 1.51 39.56 -16.66
CA ILE A 387 0.73 38.33 -16.41
C ILE A 387 1.65 37.23 -15.87
N LEU A 388 2.82 37.04 -16.47
CA LEU A 388 3.75 36.00 -16.07
C LEU A 388 4.24 36.22 -14.63
N ALA A 389 4.53 37.47 -14.25
CA ALA A 389 4.93 37.83 -12.89
C ALA A 389 3.85 37.48 -11.86
N ASN A 390 2.57 37.79 -12.13
CA ASN A 390 1.48 37.47 -11.23
C ASN A 390 1.25 35.96 -11.09
N ARG A 391 1.35 35.22 -12.20
CA ARG A 391 1.20 33.76 -12.18
C ARG A 391 2.29 33.09 -11.34
N PHE A 392 3.53 33.61 -11.40
CA PHE A 392 4.62 33.14 -10.56
C PHE A 392 4.36 33.38 -9.07
N LEU A 393 3.89 34.58 -8.70
CA LEU A 393 3.57 34.92 -7.30
C LEU A 393 2.45 34.04 -6.73
N SER A 394 1.39 33.77 -7.49
CA SER A 394 0.27 32.92 -7.03
C SER A 394 0.71 31.48 -6.73
N VAL A 395 1.50 30.89 -7.63
CA VAL A 395 2.00 29.51 -7.47
C VAL A 395 2.94 29.41 -6.27
N HIS A 396 3.74 30.45 -6.01
CA HIS A 396 4.63 30.46 -4.84
C HIS A 396 3.85 30.47 -3.52
N ASN A 397 2.80 31.30 -3.42
CA ASN A 397 1.97 31.38 -2.23
C ASN A 397 1.19 30.09 -1.96
N GLU A 398 0.63 29.45 -3.00
CA GLU A 398 -0.05 28.14 -2.86
C GLU A 398 0.90 27.05 -2.32
N ALA A 399 2.15 27.04 -2.79
CA ALA A 399 3.16 26.09 -2.31
C ALA A 399 3.52 26.33 -0.83
N GLU A 400 3.59 27.58 -0.39
CA GLU A 400 3.86 27.94 1.00
C GLU A 400 2.71 27.52 1.93
N GLU A 401 1.46 27.73 1.49
CA GLU A 401 0.26 27.32 2.24
C GLU A 401 0.13 25.80 2.38
N LEU A 402 0.40 25.04 1.31
CA LEU A 402 0.35 23.58 1.32
C LEU A 402 1.35 22.97 2.31
N ASN A 403 2.56 23.52 2.38
CA ASN A 403 3.58 23.08 3.33
C ASN A 403 3.15 23.29 4.79
N ARG A 404 2.44 24.39 5.07
CA ARG A 404 1.95 24.70 6.41
C ARG A 404 0.84 23.74 6.88
N ASP A 405 -0.06 23.31 5.97
CA ASP A 405 -1.11 22.34 6.28
C ASP A 405 -0.55 20.94 6.56
N LEU A 406 0.49 20.54 5.83
CA LEU A 406 1.13 19.24 6.00
C LEU A 406 1.73 19.07 7.41
N ASP A 407 2.42 20.11 7.90
CA ASP A 407 3.04 20.12 9.23
C ASP A 407 2.02 19.94 10.37
N LEU A 408 0.81 20.50 10.22
CA LEU A 408 -0.25 20.33 11.21
C LEU A 408 -0.78 18.89 11.25
N LYS A 409 -1.01 18.27 10.08
CA LYS A 409 -1.49 16.88 9.98
C LYS A 409 -0.49 15.87 10.55
N VAL A 410 0.81 16.09 10.34
CA VAL A 410 1.86 15.21 10.90
C VAL A 410 1.83 15.24 12.42
N ARG A 411 1.71 16.42 13.03
CA ARG A 411 1.64 16.54 14.51
C ARG A 411 0.41 15.87 15.09
N GLU A 412 -0.76 16.03 14.47
CA GLU A 412 -2.01 15.41 14.93
C GLU A 412 -1.93 13.87 14.89
N ARG A 413 -1.47 13.30 13.77
CA ARG A 413 -1.32 11.84 13.62
C ARG A 413 -0.28 11.25 14.58
N THR A 414 0.81 11.98 14.82
CA THR A 414 1.84 11.54 15.77
C THR A 414 1.31 11.51 17.20
N GLY A 415 0.49 12.51 17.59
CA GLY A 415 -0.18 12.54 18.89
C GLY A 415 -1.15 11.37 19.09
N GLN A 416 -2.06 11.14 18.13
CA GLN A 416 -3.03 10.02 18.19
C GLN A 416 -2.35 8.65 18.33
N LEU A 417 -1.23 8.46 17.63
CA LEU A 417 -0.47 7.21 17.68
C LEU A 417 0.13 7.00 19.08
N GLN A 418 0.70 8.06 19.67
CA GLN A 418 1.28 8.01 21.01
C GLN A 418 0.22 7.66 22.07
N ASP A 419 -0.94 8.32 22.02
CA ASP A 419 -2.05 8.04 22.95
C ASP A 419 -2.53 6.58 22.86
N THR A 420 -2.61 6.03 21.64
CA THR A 420 -3.00 4.63 21.43
C THR A 420 -1.97 3.66 22.00
N LEU A 421 -0.67 3.96 21.83
CA LEU A 421 0.42 3.13 22.36
C LEU A 421 0.42 3.13 23.90
N ASP A 422 0.17 4.28 24.51
CA ASP A 422 0.11 4.40 25.97
C ASP A 422 -1.09 3.62 26.54
N GLN A 423 -2.26 3.66 25.88
CA GLN A 423 -3.42 2.84 26.25
C GLN A 423 -3.14 1.33 26.18
N ILE A 424 -2.51 0.85 25.09
CA ILE A 424 -2.15 -0.57 24.95
C ILE A 424 -1.17 -0.99 26.05
N ARG A 425 -0.23 -0.11 26.40
CA ARG A 425 0.77 -0.39 27.44
C ARG A 425 0.12 -0.52 28.82
N GLU A 426 -0.81 0.37 29.16
CA GLU A 426 -1.57 0.29 30.41
C GLU A 426 -2.40 -0.99 30.51
N LEU A 427 -3.14 -1.33 29.45
CA LEU A 427 -3.94 -2.55 29.39
C LEU A 427 -3.09 -3.81 29.55
N LYS A 428 -1.89 -3.83 28.93
CA LYS A 428 -0.94 -4.93 29.09
C LYS A 428 -0.46 -5.06 30.53
N ILE A 429 -0.10 -3.96 31.18
CA ILE A 429 0.34 -3.97 32.58
C ILE A 429 -0.77 -4.52 33.50
N GLN A 430 -2.02 -4.13 33.24
CA GLN A 430 -3.17 -4.64 33.99
C GLN A 430 -3.34 -6.15 33.80
N GLN A 431 -3.31 -6.63 32.55
CA GLN A 431 -3.42 -8.06 32.23
C GLN A 431 -2.27 -8.90 32.84
N ASP A 432 -1.04 -8.43 32.76
CA ASP A 432 0.12 -9.12 33.37
C ASP A 432 0.00 -9.13 34.91
N GLY A 433 -0.66 -8.12 35.49
CA GLY A 433 -1.03 -8.10 36.91
C GLY A 433 -2.04 -9.18 37.28
N ASP A 434 -3.08 -9.38 36.48
CA ASP A 434 -4.10 -10.43 36.68
C ASP A 434 -3.50 -11.84 36.53
N TYR A 435 -2.60 -12.02 35.56
CA TYR A 435 -1.84 -13.26 35.40
C TYR A 435 -0.94 -13.54 36.60
N PHE A 436 -0.27 -12.51 37.12
CA PHE A 436 0.56 -12.63 38.31
C PHE A 436 -0.26 -13.12 39.51
N LEU A 437 -1.42 -12.50 39.78
CA LEU A 437 -2.29 -12.91 40.87
C LEU A 437 -2.80 -14.34 40.73
N THR A 438 -3.19 -14.75 39.53
CA THR A 438 -3.62 -16.13 39.27
C THR A 438 -2.48 -17.13 39.48
N SER A 439 -1.26 -16.81 39.05
CA SER A 439 -0.09 -17.68 39.27
C SER A 439 0.21 -17.90 40.75
N LEU A 440 -0.01 -16.89 41.61
CA LEU A 440 0.15 -17.03 43.06
C LEU A 440 -0.87 -17.97 43.70
N LEU A 441 -2.02 -18.19 43.07
CA LEU A 441 -3.04 -19.13 43.54
C LEU A 441 -2.76 -20.55 43.05
N LEU A 442 -2.16 -20.70 41.86
CA LEU A 442 -1.81 -22.00 41.29
C LEU A 442 -0.55 -22.62 41.90
N ASP A 443 0.51 -21.83 42.10
CA ASP A 443 1.80 -22.32 42.61
C ASP A 443 1.69 -23.17 43.90
N PRO A 444 0.90 -22.78 44.92
CA PRO A 444 0.76 -23.57 46.14
C PRO A 444 -0.03 -24.88 45.96
N LEU A 445 -0.81 -25.01 44.88
CA LEU A 445 -1.55 -26.24 44.57
C LEU A 445 -0.66 -27.27 43.89
N ASN A 446 0.35 -26.83 43.14
CA ASN A 446 1.35 -27.69 42.51
C ASN A 446 2.26 -28.30 43.58
N ARG A 447 1.93 -29.53 44.01
CA ARG A 447 2.68 -30.28 45.03
C ARG A 447 3.05 -31.65 44.48
N TYR A 448 4.26 -31.77 43.96
CA TYR A 448 4.71 -32.96 43.25
C TYR A 448 6.11 -33.42 43.68
N GLN A 449 6.55 -33.03 44.89
CA GLN A 449 7.79 -33.52 45.48
C GLN A 449 7.48 -34.16 46.83
N ILE A 450 7.46 -35.48 46.87
CA ILE A 450 7.26 -36.28 48.08
C ILE A 450 8.29 -37.40 48.09
N LYS A 451 9.13 -37.42 49.12
CA LYS A 451 10.15 -38.46 49.29
C LYS A 451 9.86 -39.28 50.54
N SER A 452 9.84 -40.59 50.38
CA SER A 452 9.72 -41.59 51.44
C SER A 452 10.74 -42.70 51.24
N ASP A 453 10.93 -43.56 52.23
CA ASP A 453 11.80 -44.73 52.10
C ASP A 453 11.21 -45.80 51.16
N LEU A 454 9.89 -45.77 50.94
CA LEU A 454 9.15 -46.77 50.16
C LEU A 454 8.72 -46.29 48.77
N TYR A 455 8.80 -44.99 48.49
CA TYR A 455 8.47 -44.42 47.20
C TYR A 455 9.05 -43.01 47.06
N ASN A 456 9.17 -42.55 45.83
CA ASN A 456 9.58 -41.20 45.49
C ASN A 456 8.66 -40.62 44.42
N ILE A 457 8.16 -39.41 44.63
CA ILE A 457 7.46 -38.63 43.61
C ILE A 457 8.30 -37.42 43.25
N GLU A 458 8.54 -37.29 41.95
CA GLU A 458 9.15 -36.14 41.32
C GLU A 458 8.19 -35.60 40.26
N GLY A 459 8.17 -34.28 40.08
CA GLY A 459 7.37 -33.66 39.05
C GLY A 459 8.11 -32.51 38.38
N PHE A 460 7.68 -32.22 37.16
CA PHE A 460 8.13 -31.10 36.36
C PHE A 460 6.89 -30.45 35.74
N SER A 461 6.82 -29.13 35.77
CA SER A 461 5.78 -28.36 35.08
C SER A 461 6.39 -27.14 34.43
N ARG A 462 5.99 -26.85 33.19
CA ARG A 462 6.38 -25.68 32.41
C ARG A 462 5.17 -25.20 31.63
N GLN A 463 4.74 -23.98 31.88
CA GLN A 463 3.60 -23.41 31.17
C GLN A 463 4.10 -22.59 29.97
N LYS A 464 3.36 -22.65 28.86
CA LYS A 464 3.65 -21.94 27.62
C LYS A 464 3.61 -20.43 27.81
N LYS A 465 2.62 -19.92 28.55
CA LYS A 465 2.48 -18.48 28.78
C LYS A 465 3.42 -18.04 29.91
N GLN A 466 4.53 -17.44 29.50
CA GLN A 466 5.48 -16.76 30.38
C GLN A 466 5.26 -15.25 30.30
N PHE A 467 5.35 -14.58 31.44
CA PHE A 467 5.20 -13.13 31.53
C PHE A 467 6.10 -12.56 32.63
N GLU A 468 6.39 -11.27 32.52
CA GLU A 468 7.17 -10.54 33.50
C GLU A 468 6.31 -9.42 34.06
N PHE A 469 6.07 -9.48 35.37
CA PHE A 469 5.34 -8.45 36.09
C PHE A 469 6.25 -7.85 37.16
N LYS A 470 6.65 -6.59 36.92
CA LYS A 470 7.65 -5.88 37.72
C LYS A 470 9.00 -6.61 37.71
N GLN A 471 9.37 -7.25 38.82
CA GLN A 471 10.61 -8.00 38.99
C GLN A 471 10.40 -9.53 38.93
N TRP A 472 9.15 -9.97 38.84
CA TRP A 472 8.79 -11.38 38.91
C TRP A 472 8.61 -11.95 37.52
N LYS A 473 9.31 -13.05 37.25
CA LYS A 473 9.09 -13.89 36.07
C LYS A 473 8.24 -15.06 36.50
N LYS A 474 7.04 -15.18 35.93
CA LYS A 474 6.03 -16.17 36.29
C LYS A 474 5.47 -16.82 35.04
N GLU A 475 4.79 -17.93 35.26
CA GLU A 475 4.17 -18.74 34.23
C GLU A 475 2.72 -19.04 34.64
N ILE A 476 1.85 -19.25 33.65
CA ILE A 476 0.43 -19.52 33.85
C ILE A 476 -0.08 -20.44 32.74
N GLY A 477 -0.85 -21.46 33.07
CA GLY A 477 -1.39 -22.41 32.09
C GLY A 477 -2.26 -23.50 32.72
N GLY A 478 -2.64 -24.48 31.91
CA GLY A 478 -3.66 -25.50 32.21
C GLY A 478 -3.15 -26.73 32.94
N ASP A 479 -1.83 -26.92 33.02
CA ASP A 479 -1.23 -28.12 33.58
C ASP A 479 -1.05 -28.02 35.09
N ILE A 480 -1.45 -29.07 35.82
CA ILE A 480 -1.30 -29.14 37.27
C ILE A 480 -0.97 -30.56 37.75
N ILE A 481 -0.08 -30.64 38.73
CA ILE A 481 0.30 -31.89 39.38
C ILE A 481 0.08 -31.75 40.89
N VAL A 482 -0.74 -32.62 41.45
CA VAL A 482 -0.99 -32.66 42.91
C VAL A 482 -0.79 -34.07 43.40
N ALA A 483 0.01 -34.24 44.44
CA ALA A 483 0.18 -35.50 45.16
C ALA A 483 0.15 -35.26 46.68
N ASP A 484 -0.43 -36.20 47.41
CA ASP A 484 -0.45 -36.19 48.87
C ASP A 484 -0.63 -37.60 49.47
N GLU A 485 -0.28 -37.74 50.74
CA GLU A 485 -0.47 -38.98 51.48
C GLU A 485 -1.85 -39.01 52.14
N ILE A 486 -2.55 -40.13 52.02
CA ILE A 486 -3.86 -40.35 52.67
C ILE A 486 -3.91 -41.68 53.39
N LEU A 487 -4.87 -41.81 54.31
CA LEU A 487 -5.17 -43.05 55.00
C LEU A 487 -6.56 -43.53 54.58
N LEU A 488 -6.65 -44.76 54.08
CA LEU A 488 -7.91 -45.44 53.76
C LEU A 488 -7.92 -46.80 54.44
N LYS A 489 -8.97 -47.10 55.23
CA LYS A 489 -9.08 -48.32 56.05
C LYS A 489 -7.80 -48.64 56.83
N ASP A 490 -7.23 -47.62 57.46
CA ASP A 490 -5.97 -47.66 58.23
C ASP A 490 -4.73 -48.15 57.46
N ARG A 491 -4.77 -48.10 56.13
CA ARG A 491 -3.62 -48.29 55.25
C ARG A 491 -3.20 -46.96 54.64
N LYS A 492 -1.88 -46.81 54.45
CA LYS A 492 -1.29 -45.63 53.83
C LYS A 492 -1.32 -45.75 52.32
N TYR A 493 -1.92 -44.77 51.68
CA TYR A 493 -1.93 -44.62 50.22
C TYR A 493 -1.28 -43.32 49.83
N LEU A 494 -0.70 -43.32 48.64
CA LEU A 494 -0.22 -42.13 47.97
C LEU A 494 -1.18 -41.76 46.86
N ALA A 495 -1.89 -40.64 47.04
CA ALA A 495 -2.84 -40.12 46.07
C ALA A 495 -2.16 -39.10 45.17
N PHE A 496 -2.46 -39.16 43.87
CA PHE A 496 -1.95 -38.19 42.91
C PHE A 496 -2.94 -37.92 41.79
N VAL A 497 -2.82 -36.73 41.20
CA VAL A 497 -3.44 -36.35 39.94
C VAL A 497 -2.41 -35.61 39.10
N ASN A 498 -2.32 -35.97 37.81
CA ASN A 498 -1.74 -35.13 36.78
C ASN A 498 -2.88 -34.75 35.83
N GLY A 499 -3.09 -33.46 35.61
CA GLY A 499 -4.19 -32.96 34.80
C GLY A 499 -3.79 -31.81 33.90
N ASP A 500 -4.42 -31.78 32.73
CA ASP A 500 -4.33 -30.73 31.74
C ASP A 500 -5.74 -30.19 31.47
N ALA A 501 -5.93 -28.91 31.77
CA ALA A 501 -7.19 -28.20 31.58
C ALA A 501 -7.28 -27.51 30.21
N MET A 502 -8.41 -27.72 29.54
CA MET A 502 -8.69 -27.17 28.21
C MET A 502 -8.53 -25.65 28.16
N GLY A 503 -7.75 -25.20 27.18
CA GLY A 503 -7.47 -23.80 26.93
C GLY A 503 -6.00 -23.50 27.18
N LYS A 504 -5.59 -22.25 26.93
CA LYS A 504 -4.21 -21.78 27.18
C LYS A 504 -4.23 -20.52 27.99
N SER A 505 -3.13 -20.22 28.68
CA SER A 505 -3.03 -19.01 29.54
C SER A 505 -4.12 -18.99 30.63
N ILE A 506 -4.94 -17.94 30.70
CA ILE A 506 -5.89 -17.74 31.82
C ILE A 506 -7.06 -18.73 31.84
N GLN A 507 -7.54 -19.18 30.68
CA GLN A 507 -8.65 -20.15 30.64
C GLN A 507 -8.19 -21.51 31.16
N GLY A 508 -7.05 -22.01 30.66
CA GLY A 508 -6.43 -23.23 31.16
C GLY A 508 -6.12 -23.12 32.66
N ALA A 509 -5.51 -22.00 33.08
CA ALA A 509 -5.23 -21.72 34.49
C ALA A 509 -6.47 -21.71 35.39
N GLY A 510 -7.61 -21.23 34.89
CA GLY A 510 -8.89 -21.33 35.60
C GLY A 510 -9.29 -22.78 35.84
N GLY A 511 -9.15 -23.65 34.83
CA GLY A 511 -9.45 -25.08 34.98
C GLY A 511 -8.47 -25.82 35.88
N ALA A 512 -7.18 -25.53 35.76
CA ALA A 512 -6.14 -26.06 36.66
C ALA A 512 -6.43 -25.69 38.12
N LEU A 513 -6.85 -24.43 38.37
CA LEU A 513 -7.20 -23.95 39.70
C LEU A 513 -8.40 -24.70 40.27
N VAL A 514 -9.46 -24.89 39.47
CA VAL A 514 -10.65 -25.65 39.89
C VAL A 514 -10.28 -27.10 40.20
N LEU A 515 -9.54 -27.77 39.30
CA LEU A 515 -9.07 -29.15 39.51
C LEU A 515 -8.27 -29.27 40.81
N GLY A 516 -7.27 -28.41 41.00
CA GLY A 516 -6.40 -28.41 42.16
C GLY A 516 -7.14 -28.15 43.47
N VAL A 517 -8.05 -27.17 43.50
CA VAL A 517 -8.82 -26.83 44.70
C VAL A 517 -9.78 -27.95 45.08
N VAL A 518 -10.52 -28.51 44.11
CA VAL A 518 -11.47 -29.60 44.37
C VAL A 518 -10.74 -30.84 44.84
N PHE A 519 -9.67 -31.26 44.14
CA PHE A 519 -8.90 -32.43 44.53
C PHE A 519 -8.27 -32.26 45.92
N ARG A 520 -7.68 -31.10 46.23
CA ARG A 520 -7.12 -30.84 47.55
C ARG A 520 -8.18 -30.80 48.65
N SER A 521 -9.37 -30.28 48.35
CA SER A 521 -10.52 -30.32 49.26
C SER A 521 -10.93 -31.77 49.54
N PHE A 522 -10.96 -32.62 48.52
CA PHE A 522 -11.25 -34.05 48.64
C PHE A 522 -10.21 -34.78 49.53
N LEU A 523 -8.92 -34.52 49.32
CA LEU A 523 -7.83 -35.05 50.14
C LEU A 523 -7.97 -34.60 51.61
N ALA A 524 -8.22 -33.32 51.86
CA ALA A 524 -8.40 -32.79 53.21
C ALA A 524 -9.62 -33.40 53.93
N ARG A 525 -10.74 -33.62 53.23
CA ARG A 525 -11.92 -34.31 53.78
C ARG A 525 -11.64 -35.78 54.06
N THR A 526 -10.82 -36.43 53.25
CA THR A 526 -10.41 -37.82 53.47
C THR A 526 -9.68 -38.01 54.79
N GLN A 527 -8.85 -37.04 55.18
CA GLN A 527 -8.11 -37.10 56.43
C GLN A 527 -8.94 -36.71 57.66
N SER A 528 -9.97 -35.87 57.49
CA SER A 528 -10.75 -35.30 58.60
C SER A 528 -12.10 -35.98 58.85
N VAL A 529 -12.69 -36.65 57.86
CA VAL A 529 -14.04 -37.24 57.93
C VAL A 529 -13.97 -38.76 57.84
N SER A 530 -14.53 -39.44 58.85
CA SER A 530 -14.49 -40.90 58.98
C SER A 530 -15.17 -41.65 57.82
N SER A 531 -16.21 -41.09 57.21
CA SER A 531 -16.90 -41.70 56.08
C SER A 531 -16.04 -41.81 54.82
N TYR A 532 -15.07 -40.90 54.63
CA TYR A 532 -14.10 -40.98 53.53
C TYR A 532 -12.95 -41.92 53.88
N LYS A 533 -12.43 -41.84 55.11
CA LYS A 533 -11.34 -42.71 55.60
C LYS A 533 -11.73 -44.20 55.58
N SER A 534 -13.00 -44.52 55.74
CA SER A 534 -13.49 -45.91 55.74
C SER A 534 -13.69 -46.50 54.34
N LYS A 535 -13.50 -45.74 53.26
CA LYS A 535 -13.72 -46.23 51.89
C LYS A 535 -12.54 -47.06 51.38
N PRO A 536 -12.80 -48.12 50.59
CA PRO A 536 -11.75 -48.80 49.83
C PRO A 536 -11.25 -47.92 48.67
N PRO A 537 -10.02 -48.16 48.16
CA PRO A 537 -9.39 -47.29 47.16
C PRO A 537 -10.20 -47.12 45.87
N GLU A 538 -10.93 -48.15 45.44
CA GLU A 538 -11.73 -48.11 44.21
C GLU A 538 -12.93 -47.17 44.36
N LEU A 539 -13.64 -47.26 45.50
CA LEU A 539 -14.78 -46.39 45.78
C LEU A 539 -14.33 -44.94 46.02
N TRP A 540 -13.16 -44.75 46.65
CA TRP A 540 -12.57 -43.43 46.84
C TRP A 540 -12.26 -42.76 45.49
N LEU A 541 -11.62 -43.49 44.56
CA LEU A 541 -11.34 -42.99 43.20
C LEU A 541 -12.62 -42.69 42.43
N LYS A 542 -13.64 -43.57 42.55
CA LYS A 542 -14.97 -43.37 41.95
C LYS A 542 -15.59 -42.05 42.37
N GLU A 543 -15.67 -41.81 43.67
CA GLU A 543 -16.27 -40.57 44.18
C GLU A 543 -15.45 -39.33 43.88
N CYS A 544 -14.12 -39.43 43.96
CA CYS A 544 -13.24 -38.33 43.58
C CYS A 544 -13.45 -37.95 42.10
N PHE A 545 -13.54 -38.94 41.22
CA PHE A 545 -13.84 -38.73 39.81
C PHE A 545 -15.21 -38.08 39.61
N PHE A 546 -16.27 -38.58 40.26
CA PHE A 546 -17.61 -38.01 40.13
C PHE A 546 -17.71 -36.58 40.67
N GLU A 547 -17.01 -36.26 41.76
CA GLU A 547 -16.99 -34.89 42.27
C GLU A 547 -16.32 -33.92 41.29
N LEU A 548 -15.21 -34.34 40.67
CA LEU A 548 -14.59 -33.59 39.59
C LEU A 548 -15.54 -33.48 38.38
N GLN A 549 -16.12 -34.60 37.93
CA GLN A 549 -17.06 -34.65 36.81
C GLN A 549 -18.23 -33.70 37.00
N ASN A 550 -18.92 -33.75 38.14
CA ASN A 550 -20.10 -32.93 38.41
C ASN A 550 -19.77 -31.43 38.40
N ILE A 551 -18.58 -31.05 38.91
CA ILE A 551 -18.14 -29.66 38.91
C ILE A 551 -17.81 -29.21 37.49
N PHE A 552 -17.11 -30.03 36.71
CA PHE A 552 -16.75 -29.66 35.34
C PHE A 552 -17.92 -29.74 34.35
N GLU A 553 -18.90 -30.62 34.55
CA GLU A 553 -20.16 -30.64 33.78
C GLU A 553 -20.93 -29.33 33.96
N SER A 554 -20.82 -28.67 35.12
CA SER A 554 -21.46 -27.37 35.36
C SER A 554 -20.91 -26.23 34.49
N PHE A 555 -19.73 -26.42 33.86
CA PHE A 555 -19.19 -25.48 32.87
C PHE A 555 -19.79 -25.66 31.47
N ASP A 556 -20.72 -26.60 31.28
CA ASP A 556 -21.49 -26.81 30.04
C ASP A 556 -20.60 -26.93 28.78
N GLY A 557 -19.53 -27.70 28.89
CA GLY A 557 -18.55 -27.91 27.82
C GLY A 557 -17.58 -26.74 27.57
N SER A 558 -17.70 -25.62 28.28
CA SER A 558 -16.78 -24.47 28.15
C SER A 558 -15.38 -24.76 28.70
N MET A 559 -15.26 -25.80 29.54
CA MET A 559 -14.02 -26.22 30.17
C MET A 559 -14.06 -27.73 30.41
N LEU A 560 -13.04 -28.41 29.93
CA LEU A 560 -12.86 -29.85 30.07
C LEU A 560 -11.45 -30.10 30.60
N VAL A 561 -11.22 -31.25 31.23
CA VAL A 561 -9.88 -31.58 31.76
C VAL A 561 -9.54 -33.02 31.42
N SER A 562 -8.34 -33.22 30.87
CA SER A 562 -7.73 -34.53 30.76
C SER A 562 -7.00 -34.84 32.06
N VAL A 563 -7.18 -36.02 32.65
CA VAL A 563 -6.47 -36.38 33.90
C VAL A 563 -6.05 -37.84 33.97
N VAL A 564 -4.95 -38.09 34.66
CA VAL A 564 -4.69 -39.38 35.31
C VAL A 564 -4.80 -39.19 36.81
N LEU A 565 -5.72 -39.96 37.43
CA LEU A 565 -5.95 -39.96 38.86
C LEU A 565 -5.57 -41.34 39.42
N GLY A 566 -4.78 -41.39 40.49
CA GLY A 566 -4.32 -42.66 41.06
C GLY A 566 -4.07 -42.69 42.55
N LEU A 567 -4.02 -43.91 43.07
CA LEU A 567 -3.70 -44.31 44.44
C LEU A 567 -2.69 -45.45 44.40
N LEU A 568 -1.52 -45.26 45.01
CA LEU A 568 -0.57 -46.33 45.26
C LEU A 568 -0.74 -46.86 46.69
N ASP A 569 -1.07 -48.14 46.85
CA ASP A 569 -0.97 -48.82 48.14
C ASP A 569 0.49 -49.06 48.49
N VAL A 570 0.99 -48.33 49.47
CA VAL A 570 2.41 -48.35 49.85
C VAL A 570 2.85 -49.75 50.29
N LYS A 571 1.94 -50.52 50.91
CA LYS A 571 2.25 -51.86 51.46
C LYS A 571 2.28 -52.93 50.39
N SER A 572 1.28 -52.97 49.51
CA SER A 572 1.15 -54.04 48.50
C SER A 572 1.87 -53.73 47.18
N GLY A 573 2.17 -52.46 46.90
CA GLY A 573 2.73 -52.04 45.60
C GLY A 573 1.69 -51.98 44.48
N ILE A 574 0.39 -52.14 44.80
CA ILE A 574 -0.67 -52.01 43.81
C ILE A 574 -0.98 -50.54 43.55
N LEU A 575 -0.87 -50.14 42.29
CA LEU A 575 -1.34 -48.88 41.76
C LEU A 575 -2.78 -49.03 41.25
N PHE A 576 -3.72 -48.32 41.86
CA PHE A 576 -5.08 -48.13 41.38
C PHE A 576 -5.14 -46.81 40.63
N PHE A 577 -5.55 -46.81 39.36
CA PHE A 577 -5.63 -45.56 38.60
C PHE A 577 -6.71 -45.59 37.55
N LEU A 578 -7.08 -44.39 37.10
CA LEU A 578 -7.92 -44.16 35.94
C LEU A 578 -7.27 -43.10 35.06
N ASN A 579 -7.51 -43.20 33.76
CA ASN A 579 -7.04 -42.24 32.77
C ASN A 579 -8.25 -41.74 31.97
N ALA A 580 -8.53 -40.45 32.10
CA ALA A 580 -9.63 -39.74 31.44
C ALA A 580 -9.07 -38.89 30.29
N GLU A 581 -8.86 -39.53 29.13
CA GLU A 581 -8.32 -38.92 27.90
C GLU A 581 -7.04 -38.10 28.08
N HIS A 582 -6.19 -38.52 29.02
CA HIS A 582 -4.84 -38.02 29.17
C HIS A 582 -3.86 -38.97 28.44
N PRO A 583 -2.66 -38.52 28.03
CA PRO A 583 -1.70 -39.39 27.37
C PRO A 583 -1.36 -40.64 28.20
N TRP A 584 -1.05 -41.75 27.52
CA TRP A 584 -0.81 -43.03 28.19
C TRP A 584 0.33 -42.98 29.19
N THR A 585 0.18 -43.69 30.29
CA THR A 585 1.18 -43.76 31.35
C THR A 585 2.27 -44.77 30.97
N ALA A 586 3.53 -44.39 31.21
CA ALA A 586 4.70 -45.17 30.82
C ALA A 586 5.37 -45.80 32.04
N LEU A 587 5.57 -47.12 32.01
CA LEU A 587 6.41 -47.86 32.94
C LEU A 587 7.86 -47.82 32.45
N TYR A 588 8.79 -47.58 33.36
CA TYR A 588 10.21 -47.83 33.19
C TYR A 588 10.65 -48.91 34.17
N ARG A 589 11.05 -50.07 33.63
CA ARG A 589 11.51 -51.25 34.38
C ARG A 589 12.68 -51.88 33.64
N ASP A 590 13.72 -52.27 34.38
CA ASP A 590 14.90 -52.97 33.84
C ASP A 590 15.50 -52.30 32.59
N ALA A 591 15.61 -50.98 32.62
CA ALA A 591 16.10 -50.13 31.54
C ALA A 591 15.24 -50.08 30.26
N THR A 592 14.01 -50.59 30.30
CA THR A 592 13.04 -50.57 29.19
C THR A 592 11.80 -49.76 29.54
N ALA A 593 11.24 -49.04 28.56
CA ALA A 593 10.02 -48.27 28.74
C ALA A 593 8.84 -48.86 27.93
N SER A 594 7.65 -48.95 28.54
CA SER A 594 6.44 -49.44 27.89
C SER A 594 5.18 -48.75 28.43
N PHE A 595 4.15 -48.57 27.62
CA PHE A 595 2.85 -48.14 28.11
C PHE A 595 2.17 -49.25 28.92
N ILE A 596 1.40 -48.87 29.97
CA ILE A 596 0.63 -49.83 30.78
C ILE A 596 -0.87 -49.85 30.44
N GLU A 597 -1.31 -48.99 29.51
CA GLU A 597 -2.66 -48.97 28.98
C GLU A 597 -2.74 -49.54 27.57
N ASP A 598 -3.72 -50.42 27.33
CA ASP A 598 -4.03 -50.92 25.97
C ASP A 598 -5.15 -50.11 25.27
N LYS A 599 -5.97 -49.40 26.06
CA LYS A 599 -7.07 -48.54 25.60
C LYS A 599 -7.47 -47.50 26.66
N LEU A 600 -7.98 -46.36 26.20
CA LEU A 600 -8.61 -45.33 27.03
C LEU A 600 -10.11 -45.61 27.12
N GLU A 601 -10.62 -45.87 28.33
CA GLU A 601 -12.03 -46.23 28.56
C GLU A 601 -12.90 -45.04 28.99
N LEU A 602 -12.28 -43.97 29.53
CA LEU A 602 -12.94 -42.76 30.01
C LEU A 602 -12.65 -41.58 29.09
N ARG A 603 -13.66 -40.71 28.90
CA ARG A 603 -13.51 -39.42 28.21
C ARG A 603 -13.02 -38.34 29.18
N LYS A 604 -12.60 -37.18 28.67
CA LYS A 604 -12.23 -36.01 29.49
C LYS A 604 -13.34 -35.66 30.49
N ILE A 605 -12.92 -35.21 31.67
CA ILE A 605 -13.80 -34.74 32.74
C ILE A 605 -14.57 -33.50 32.26
N GLY A 606 -15.88 -33.48 32.50
CA GLY A 606 -16.82 -32.42 32.10
C GLY A 606 -17.71 -32.74 30.90
N ILE A 607 -17.51 -33.89 30.23
CA ILE A 607 -18.38 -34.35 29.14
C ILE A 607 -19.62 -35.04 29.71
N THR A 608 -20.82 -34.65 29.30
CA THR A 608 -22.07 -35.23 29.82
C THR A 608 -22.23 -36.72 29.46
N GLY A 609 -22.79 -37.51 30.39
CA GLY A 609 -23.18 -38.91 30.15
C GLY A 609 -22.09 -39.97 30.39
N LEU A 610 -21.04 -39.63 31.17
CA LEU A 610 -19.89 -40.49 31.46
C LEU A 610 -20.15 -41.62 32.50
N GLU A 611 -21.29 -41.60 33.20
CA GLU A 611 -21.53 -42.42 34.40
C GLU A 611 -21.47 -43.95 34.19
N SER A 612 -21.71 -44.44 32.96
CA SER A 612 -21.93 -45.87 32.69
C SER A 612 -20.67 -46.68 32.34
N LYS A 613 -19.49 -46.05 32.22
CA LYS A 613 -18.27 -46.68 31.66
C LYS A 613 -17.03 -46.61 32.56
N MET A 614 -17.19 -46.32 33.86
CA MET A 614 -16.04 -46.20 34.75
C MET A 614 -15.33 -47.53 35.00
N LYS A 615 -14.02 -47.56 34.72
CA LYS A 615 -13.11 -48.65 35.06
C LYS A 615 -11.85 -48.13 35.74
N ILE A 616 -11.44 -48.80 36.80
CA ILE A 616 -10.22 -48.57 37.56
C ILE A 616 -9.24 -49.67 37.19
N LYS A 617 -8.10 -49.27 36.64
CA LYS A 617 -7.00 -50.19 36.32
C LYS A 617 -6.16 -50.44 37.57
N THR A 618 -5.70 -51.68 37.70
CA THR A 618 -4.78 -52.10 38.76
C THR A 618 -3.47 -52.54 38.14
N PHE A 619 -2.35 -52.00 38.62
CA PHE A 619 -1.01 -52.35 38.15
C PHE A 619 -0.12 -52.73 39.34
N PHE A 620 0.59 -53.85 39.24
CA PHE A 620 1.51 -54.31 40.29
C PHE A 620 2.90 -53.72 40.06
N MET A 621 3.33 -52.82 40.93
CA MET A 621 4.67 -52.22 40.89
C MET A 621 5.69 -53.13 41.56
N GLU A 622 6.86 -53.31 40.94
CA GLU A 622 8.03 -53.98 41.51
C GLU A 622 9.02 -52.98 42.12
N ASN A 623 9.95 -53.48 42.93
CA ASN A 623 10.98 -52.63 43.53
C ASN A 623 11.84 -51.99 42.43
N GLY A 624 11.93 -50.66 42.41
CA GLY A 624 12.68 -49.90 41.43
C GLY A 624 11.86 -49.40 40.22
N ASP A 625 10.61 -49.85 40.08
CA ASP A 625 9.74 -49.38 39.01
C ASP A 625 9.49 -47.88 39.08
N SER A 626 9.46 -47.24 37.91
CA SER A 626 9.04 -45.85 37.76
C SER A 626 7.88 -45.74 36.78
N ILE A 627 6.79 -45.09 37.20
CA ILE A 627 5.67 -44.72 36.34
C ILE A 627 5.78 -43.23 35.97
N PHE A 628 5.71 -42.93 34.68
CA PHE A 628 5.72 -41.59 34.12
C PHE A 628 4.34 -41.24 33.57
N ILE A 629 3.84 -40.08 33.95
CA ILE A 629 2.54 -39.54 33.56
C ILE A 629 2.79 -38.13 33.07
N GLY A 630 2.41 -37.81 31.84
CA GLY A 630 2.62 -36.45 31.32
C GLY A 630 1.48 -35.96 30.45
N SER A 631 1.32 -34.65 30.40
CA SER A 631 0.36 -33.96 29.53
C SER A 631 0.69 -34.10 28.06
N ASP A 632 -0.24 -33.68 27.21
CA ASP A 632 -0.12 -33.67 25.75
C ASP A 632 1.10 -32.87 25.27
N GLY A 633 1.55 -31.87 26.01
CA GLY A 633 2.80 -31.14 25.75
C GLY A 633 4.05 -32.01 25.63
N ARG A 634 4.04 -33.26 26.13
CA ARG A 634 5.17 -34.20 25.96
C ARG A 634 5.25 -34.73 24.52
N ASP A 635 4.13 -34.74 23.81
CA ASP A 635 3.96 -35.25 22.45
C ASP A 635 3.81 -34.09 21.43
N ASP A 636 3.29 -32.92 21.85
CA ASP A 636 3.09 -31.69 21.06
C ASP A 636 4.39 -30.89 20.79
N LEU A 637 5.33 -31.56 20.11
CA LEU A 637 6.66 -31.06 19.80
C LEU A 637 6.77 -30.62 18.33
N LEU A 638 7.14 -29.36 18.10
CA LEU A 638 7.43 -28.82 16.77
C LEU A 638 8.83 -29.26 16.31
N LEU A 639 8.88 -30.02 15.23
CA LEU A 639 10.12 -30.58 14.66
C LEU A 639 10.73 -29.66 13.58
N GLY A 640 9.95 -28.72 13.04
CA GLY A 640 10.38 -27.77 12.03
C GLY A 640 9.25 -27.32 11.12
N VAL A 641 9.62 -26.81 9.95
CA VAL A 641 8.69 -26.38 8.89
C VAL A 641 9.03 -27.15 7.61
N ASP A 642 8.02 -27.69 6.95
CA ASP A 642 8.20 -28.40 5.68
C ASP A 642 8.49 -27.43 4.51
N SER A 643 8.73 -27.99 3.31
CA SER A 643 9.02 -27.22 2.10
C SER A 643 7.87 -26.30 1.66
N ASP A 644 6.65 -26.53 2.14
CA ASP A 644 5.45 -25.78 1.81
C ASP A 644 5.12 -24.70 2.86
N GLY A 645 5.92 -24.59 3.93
CA GLY A 645 5.73 -23.61 4.99
C GLY A 645 4.82 -24.08 6.13
N THR A 646 4.42 -25.35 6.15
CA THR A 646 3.56 -25.95 7.19
C THR A 646 4.40 -26.45 8.37
N ARG A 647 3.89 -26.25 9.59
CA ARG A 647 4.52 -26.71 10.82
C ARG A 647 4.43 -28.24 10.93
N VAL A 648 5.56 -28.91 11.12
CA VAL A 648 5.62 -30.36 11.33
C VAL A 648 5.64 -30.64 12.83
N ILE A 649 4.55 -31.22 13.34
CA ILE A 649 4.40 -31.62 14.75
C ILE A 649 4.66 -33.11 14.87
N ASN A 650 5.22 -33.55 15.99
CA ASN A 650 5.41 -34.96 16.29
C ASN A 650 4.06 -35.70 16.38
N GLU A 651 3.93 -36.79 15.62
CA GLU A 651 2.75 -37.67 15.64
C GLU A 651 3.06 -39.04 16.28
N ASP A 652 4.33 -39.29 16.65
CA ASP A 652 4.78 -40.56 17.20
C ASP A 652 4.86 -40.49 18.74
N GLU A 653 3.83 -41.02 19.40
CA GLU A 653 3.74 -41.13 20.86
C GLU A 653 4.84 -42.03 21.47
N SER A 654 5.45 -42.92 20.68
CA SER A 654 6.54 -43.79 21.16
C SER A 654 7.84 -43.04 21.41
N GLN A 655 7.96 -41.80 20.91
CA GLN A 655 9.10 -40.94 21.20
C GLN A 655 9.23 -40.67 22.70
N PHE A 656 8.12 -40.54 23.43
CA PHE A 656 8.17 -40.36 24.88
C PHE A 656 8.85 -41.54 25.59
N LEU A 657 8.54 -42.78 25.21
CA LEU A 657 9.17 -43.99 25.74
C LEU A 657 10.67 -44.00 25.45
N LYS A 658 11.06 -43.70 24.21
CA LYS A 658 12.46 -43.65 23.80
C LYS A 658 13.26 -42.62 24.61
N ARG A 659 12.67 -41.45 24.88
CA ARG A 659 13.31 -40.40 25.69
C ARG A 659 13.45 -40.82 27.15
N ILE A 660 12.50 -41.57 27.71
CA ILE A 660 12.62 -42.14 29.06
C ILE A 660 13.80 -43.10 29.14
N GLU A 661 13.97 -43.98 28.15
CA GLU A 661 15.10 -44.93 28.08
C GLU A 661 16.44 -44.20 27.95
N GLU A 662 16.55 -43.22 27.06
CA GLU A 662 17.74 -42.38 26.87
C GLU A 662 18.10 -41.60 28.15
N ALA A 663 17.10 -41.12 28.87
CA ALA A 663 17.24 -40.42 30.15
C ALA A 663 17.52 -41.36 31.33
N ARG A 664 17.47 -42.68 31.13
CA ARG A 664 17.58 -43.69 32.20
C ARG A 664 16.60 -43.45 33.36
N GLY A 665 15.41 -42.97 33.04
CA GLY A 665 14.38 -42.60 34.03
C GLY A 665 14.67 -41.33 34.85
N ASP A 666 15.67 -40.52 34.49
CA ASP A 666 15.88 -39.19 35.11
C ASP A 666 14.95 -38.14 34.50
N ILE A 667 14.19 -37.43 35.34
CA ILE A 667 13.18 -36.47 34.87
C ILE A 667 13.81 -35.23 34.22
N GLY A 668 14.97 -34.77 34.70
CA GLY A 668 15.68 -33.62 34.15
C GLY A 668 16.26 -33.91 32.77
N MET A 669 16.90 -35.07 32.63
CA MET A 669 17.40 -35.54 31.34
C MET A 669 16.27 -35.85 30.35
N LEU A 670 15.13 -36.37 30.82
CA LEU A 670 13.94 -36.59 29.99
C LEU A 670 13.43 -35.27 29.39
N VAL A 671 13.24 -34.24 30.24
CA VAL A 671 12.78 -32.92 29.79
C VAL A 671 13.77 -32.30 28.80
N GLN A 672 15.07 -32.42 29.06
CA GLN A 672 16.08 -31.94 28.13
C GLN A 672 16.07 -32.71 26.80
N GLY A 673 15.87 -34.04 26.86
CA GLY A 673 15.73 -34.89 25.69
C GLY A 673 14.54 -34.52 24.81
N LEU A 674 13.38 -34.20 25.42
CA LEU A 674 12.19 -33.72 24.70
C LEU A 674 12.46 -32.37 24.01
N ARG A 675 13.08 -31.42 24.73
CA ARG A 675 13.44 -30.09 24.16
C ARG A 675 14.49 -30.16 23.05
N ASN A 676 15.39 -31.13 23.12
CA ASN A 676 16.38 -31.35 22.06
C ASN A 676 15.74 -32.01 20.82
N PHE A 677 14.65 -32.75 21.01
CA PHE A 677 13.93 -33.40 19.92
C PHE A 677 13.00 -32.43 19.18
N GLY A 678 12.33 -31.50 19.88
CA GLY A 678 11.50 -30.47 19.27
C GLY A 678 11.15 -29.32 20.22
N GLU A 679 10.63 -28.22 19.66
CA GLU A 679 10.15 -27.07 20.44
C GLU A 679 8.78 -27.36 21.06
N LEU A 680 8.62 -27.09 22.36
CA LEU A 680 7.36 -27.28 23.09
C LEU A 680 6.29 -26.31 22.58
N THR A 681 5.18 -26.82 22.07
CA THR A 681 4.07 -25.99 21.57
C THR A 681 2.89 -25.87 22.52
N ASP A 682 2.89 -26.64 23.61
CA ASP A 682 1.89 -26.57 24.68
C ASP A 682 2.48 -26.55 26.11
N ASP A 683 1.60 -26.46 27.10
CA ASP A 683 1.95 -26.64 28.51
C ASP A 683 2.49 -28.08 28.72
N LEU A 684 3.55 -28.23 29.51
CA LEU A 684 4.19 -29.53 29.76
C LEU A 684 4.20 -29.82 31.25
N SER A 685 3.62 -30.96 31.63
CA SER A 685 3.69 -31.53 32.96
C SER A 685 4.14 -32.98 32.88
N ILE A 686 5.03 -33.37 33.78
CA ILE A 686 5.51 -34.75 33.90
C ILE A 686 5.55 -35.09 35.39
N LEU A 687 4.86 -36.14 35.79
CA LEU A 687 4.89 -36.75 37.10
C LEU A 687 5.60 -38.10 37.00
N LYS A 688 6.60 -38.32 37.84
CA LYS A 688 7.33 -39.58 37.98
C LYS A 688 7.08 -40.15 39.37
N LEU A 689 6.52 -41.36 39.42
CA LEU A 689 6.29 -42.14 40.63
C LEU A 689 7.24 -43.35 40.65
N THR A 690 8.21 -43.35 41.55
CA THR A 690 9.11 -44.48 41.77
C THR A 690 8.69 -45.30 42.98
N TYR A 691 8.55 -46.61 42.85
CA TYR A 691 8.28 -47.51 43.96
C TYR A 691 9.56 -48.16 44.48
N LEU A 692 9.82 -48.02 45.78
CA LEU A 692 11.01 -48.54 46.46
C LEU A 692 10.66 -49.60 47.52
N GLY A 693 9.37 -49.91 47.67
CA GLY A 693 8.89 -50.96 48.57
C GLY A 693 9.24 -52.36 48.07
N ARG A 694 9.00 -53.36 48.92
CA ARG A 694 9.22 -54.78 48.61
C ARG A 694 7.87 -55.50 48.63
N PRO A 695 7.12 -55.46 47.52
CA PRO A 695 5.78 -56.01 47.46
C PRO A 695 5.86 -57.54 47.44
N LYS A 696 4.86 -58.20 48.01
CA LYS A 696 4.77 -59.67 47.94
C LYS A 696 3.96 -60.03 46.70
N ARG A 697 4.56 -60.82 45.81
CA ARG A 697 3.87 -61.37 44.65
C ARG A 697 3.20 -62.68 45.02
N PHE A 698 1.94 -62.86 44.62
CA PHE A 698 1.27 -64.14 44.82
C PHE A 698 1.98 -65.23 44.00
N VAL A 699 2.32 -66.34 44.65
CA VAL A 699 2.97 -67.49 44.00
C VAL A 699 1.96 -68.63 43.98
N PRO A 700 1.55 -69.15 42.80
CA PRO A 700 0.52 -70.18 42.71
C PRO A 700 1.00 -71.57 43.17
N VAL A 701 2.31 -71.79 43.25
CA VAL A 701 2.92 -73.04 43.72
C VAL A 701 3.96 -72.72 44.78
N VAL A 702 3.82 -73.34 45.94
CA VAL A 702 4.70 -73.13 47.10
C VAL A 702 5.21 -74.45 47.64
N ARG A 703 6.34 -74.43 48.33
CA ARG A 703 6.89 -75.62 48.98
C ARG A 703 6.48 -75.65 50.44
N ILE A 704 5.77 -76.72 50.83
CA ILE A 704 5.37 -76.97 52.22
C ILE A 704 6.14 -78.20 52.71
N GLY A 705 7.12 -77.98 53.59
CA GLY A 705 8.04 -79.04 53.99
C GLY A 705 8.86 -79.55 52.79
N ALA A 706 8.73 -80.85 52.48
CA ALA A 706 9.44 -81.48 51.36
C ALA A 706 8.67 -81.44 50.02
N THR A 707 7.36 -81.17 50.05
CA THR A 707 6.44 -81.30 48.91
C THR A 707 6.02 -79.95 48.32
N GLU A 708 5.73 -79.94 47.02
CA GLU A 708 5.12 -78.79 46.35
C GLU A 708 3.59 -78.82 46.53
N PHE A 709 3.00 -77.65 46.74
CA PHE A 709 1.57 -77.44 46.91
C PHE A 709 1.10 -76.35 45.92
N PRO A 710 -0.03 -76.51 45.23
CA PRO A 710 -0.98 -77.65 45.26
C PRO A 710 -0.37 -78.98 44.77
N ASP A 711 -0.55 -80.06 45.53
CA ASP A 711 -0.01 -81.38 45.19
C ASP A 711 -0.96 -82.19 44.27
N ALA A 712 -0.45 -83.26 43.65
CA ALA A 712 -1.23 -84.07 42.72
C ALA A 712 -2.47 -84.72 43.36
N ALA A 713 -2.40 -85.05 44.65
CA ALA A 713 -3.53 -85.63 45.39
C ALA A 713 -4.67 -84.61 45.53
N TYR A 714 -4.35 -83.40 45.99
CA TYR A 714 -5.29 -82.30 46.11
C TYR A 714 -5.93 -81.94 44.76
N LEU A 715 -5.11 -81.79 43.70
CA LEU A 715 -5.61 -81.50 42.36
C LEU A 715 -6.53 -82.61 41.82
N GLY A 716 -6.23 -83.88 42.16
CA GLY A 716 -7.10 -85.02 41.86
C GLY A 716 -8.47 -84.91 42.56
N TYR A 717 -8.50 -84.54 43.83
CA TYR A 717 -9.76 -84.33 44.57
C TYR A 717 -10.57 -83.17 44.02
N LEU A 718 -9.93 -82.07 43.61
CA LEU A 718 -10.61 -80.94 42.97
C LEU A 718 -11.26 -81.33 41.64
N ARG A 719 -10.54 -82.07 40.79
CA ARG A 719 -11.05 -82.51 39.48
C ARG A 719 -12.27 -83.42 39.61
N ASP A 720 -12.27 -84.29 40.61
CA ASP A 720 -13.34 -85.24 40.86
C ASP A 720 -14.45 -84.67 41.78
N GLU A 721 -14.39 -83.37 42.12
CA GLU A 721 -15.31 -82.66 43.02
C GLU A 721 -15.49 -83.32 44.42
N ARG A 722 -14.46 -84.00 44.93
CA ARG A 722 -14.49 -84.68 46.23
C ARG A 722 -14.08 -83.73 47.36
N TRP A 723 -14.95 -82.79 47.70
CA TRP A 723 -14.65 -81.67 48.61
C TRP A 723 -14.29 -82.08 50.05
N GLU A 724 -14.93 -83.10 50.61
CA GLU A 724 -14.61 -83.59 51.97
C GLU A 724 -13.22 -84.22 52.04
N LEU A 725 -12.85 -85.04 51.05
CA LEU A 725 -11.51 -85.62 50.97
C LEU A 725 -10.43 -84.56 50.74
N ALA A 726 -10.75 -83.52 49.95
CA ALA A 726 -9.87 -82.37 49.80
C ALA A 726 -9.69 -81.62 51.12
N ALA A 727 -10.76 -81.45 51.92
CA ALA A 727 -10.70 -80.78 53.21
C ALA A 727 -9.83 -81.56 54.20
N ASP A 728 -10.03 -82.87 54.34
CA ASP A 728 -9.21 -83.74 55.20
C ASP A 728 -7.73 -83.69 54.80
N HIS A 729 -7.45 -83.74 53.49
CA HIS A 729 -6.09 -83.63 52.95
C HIS A 729 -5.44 -82.29 53.32
N LEU A 730 -6.16 -81.18 53.15
CA LEU A 730 -5.65 -79.86 53.51
C LEU A 730 -5.48 -79.69 55.03
N GLU A 731 -6.40 -80.16 55.87
CA GLU A 731 -6.26 -80.08 57.33
C GLU A 731 -5.04 -80.88 57.84
N ASN A 732 -4.77 -82.04 57.23
CA ASN A 732 -3.56 -82.80 57.50
C ASN A 732 -2.30 -82.01 57.14
N ILE A 733 -2.27 -81.36 55.97
CA ILE A 733 -1.16 -80.49 55.58
C ILE A 733 -1.04 -79.31 56.54
N LYS A 734 -2.14 -78.65 56.90
CA LYS A 734 -2.18 -77.52 57.83
C LYS A 734 -1.54 -77.87 59.18
N GLY A 735 -1.80 -79.08 59.69
CA GLY A 735 -1.18 -79.59 60.92
C GLY A 735 0.34 -79.77 60.84
N THR A 736 0.92 -79.86 59.65
CA THR A 736 2.38 -79.97 59.45
C THR A 736 3.10 -78.62 59.30
N ILE A 737 2.35 -77.54 59.04
CA ILE A 737 2.92 -76.21 58.83
C ILE A 737 3.34 -75.63 60.19
N LYS A 738 4.62 -75.27 60.31
CA LYS A 738 5.15 -74.56 61.49
C LYS A 738 5.14 -73.06 61.22
N GLY A 739 4.19 -72.35 61.82
CA GLY A 739 4.04 -70.89 61.68
C GLY A 739 2.87 -70.50 60.78
N GLU A 740 2.96 -69.31 60.19
CA GLU A 740 1.93 -68.77 59.30
C GLU A 740 1.89 -69.58 57.99
N ALA A 741 0.69 -70.01 57.59
CA ALA A 741 0.51 -70.79 56.38
C ALA A 741 0.74 -69.93 55.13
N PRO A 742 1.37 -70.49 54.07
CA PRO A 742 1.60 -69.74 52.83
C PRO A 742 0.27 -69.22 52.25
N PRO A 743 0.25 -68.02 51.64
CA PRO A 743 -0.98 -67.44 51.08
C PRO A 743 -1.70 -68.34 50.06
N THR A 744 -0.93 -69.05 49.24
CA THR A 744 -1.43 -70.05 48.28
C THR A 744 -2.23 -71.15 48.96
N PHE A 745 -1.73 -71.64 50.09
CA PHE A 745 -2.40 -72.66 50.87
C PHE A 745 -3.68 -72.12 51.50
N ASN A 746 -3.63 -70.91 52.07
CA ASN A 746 -4.81 -70.25 52.65
C ASN A 746 -5.91 -69.99 51.61
N LYS A 747 -5.55 -69.57 50.39
CA LYS A 747 -6.49 -69.36 49.27
C LYS A 747 -7.20 -70.67 48.90
N GLU A 748 -6.45 -71.75 48.69
CA GLU A 748 -7.01 -73.06 48.34
C GLU A 748 -7.81 -73.72 49.49
N LEU A 749 -7.37 -73.53 50.74
CA LEU A 749 -8.11 -73.96 51.93
C LEU A 749 -9.44 -73.22 52.06
N ALA A 750 -9.45 -71.90 51.86
CA ALA A 750 -10.67 -71.12 51.89
C ALA A 750 -11.66 -71.57 50.80
N LYS A 751 -11.18 -71.88 49.60
CA LYS A 751 -11.99 -72.42 48.49
C LYS A 751 -12.64 -73.75 48.85
N VAL A 752 -11.92 -74.67 49.49
CA VAL A 752 -12.49 -75.95 49.95
C VAL A 752 -13.49 -75.74 51.08
N TYR A 753 -13.15 -74.93 52.09
CA TYR A 753 -14.05 -74.58 53.19
C TYR A 753 -15.38 -73.98 52.69
N TYR A 754 -15.34 -73.15 51.65
CA TYR A 754 -16.53 -72.62 51.00
C TYR A 754 -17.42 -73.73 50.44
N LYS A 755 -16.83 -74.74 49.77
CA LYS A 755 -17.57 -75.84 49.13
C LYS A 755 -18.18 -76.82 50.13
N ILE A 756 -17.55 -77.05 51.27
CA ILE A 756 -18.06 -77.93 52.35
C ILE A 756 -18.97 -77.20 53.35
N GLY A 757 -19.21 -75.89 53.18
CA GLY A 757 -20.12 -75.10 54.02
C GLY A 757 -19.52 -74.48 55.30
N LYS A 758 -18.19 -74.55 55.50
CA LYS A 758 -17.47 -73.83 56.57
C LYS A 758 -17.29 -72.36 56.21
N TYR A 759 -18.40 -71.62 56.15
CA TYR A 759 -18.44 -70.27 55.58
C TYR A 759 -17.66 -69.23 56.39
N GLN A 760 -17.68 -69.30 57.73
CA GLN A 760 -17.03 -68.29 58.57
C GLN A 760 -15.51 -68.44 58.54
N GLU A 761 -15.01 -69.66 58.57
CA GLU A 761 -13.58 -69.99 58.46
C GLU A 761 -13.02 -69.66 57.08
N SER A 762 -13.79 -69.96 56.03
CA SER A 762 -13.46 -69.56 54.65
C SER A 762 -13.36 -68.03 54.53
N LEU A 763 -14.33 -67.30 55.10
CA LEU A 763 -14.36 -65.85 55.03
C LEU A 763 -13.16 -65.21 55.74
N THR A 764 -12.80 -65.67 56.94
CA THR A 764 -11.63 -65.15 57.68
C THR A 764 -10.33 -65.32 56.89
N LEU A 765 -10.11 -66.49 56.29
CA LEU A 765 -8.93 -66.74 55.44
C LEU A 765 -8.92 -65.84 54.19
N LEU A 766 -10.09 -65.59 53.58
CA LEU A 766 -10.20 -64.70 52.42
C LEU A 766 -10.01 -63.23 52.79
N GLU A 767 -10.50 -62.77 53.94
CA GLU A 767 -10.30 -61.39 54.42
C GLU A 767 -8.81 -61.09 54.63
N GLU A 768 -8.08 -62.03 55.26
CA GLU A 768 -6.62 -61.95 55.43
C GLU A 768 -5.91 -61.95 54.07
N PHE A 769 -6.29 -62.86 53.17
CA PHE A 769 -5.71 -62.96 51.84
C PHE A 769 -5.92 -61.71 50.99
N ILE A 770 -7.15 -61.17 50.95
CA ILE A 770 -7.49 -59.94 50.20
C ILE A 770 -6.76 -58.72 50.76
N SER A 771 -6.48 -58.70 52.07
CA SER A 771 -5.66 -57.64 52.66
C SER A 771 -4.22 -57.69 52.14
N GLU A 772 -3.66 -58.86 51.93
CA GLU A 772 -2.28 -58.99 51.43
C GLU A 772 -2.19 -58.88 49.90
N PHE A 773 -3.14 -59.47 49.17
CA PHE A 773 -3.23 -59.53 47.71
C PHE A 773 -4.51 -58.85 47.23
N PRO A 774 -4.62 -57.51 47.37
CA PRO A 774 -5.83 -56.80 47.03
C PRO A 774 -6.16 -56.83 45.53
N GLU A 775 -5.29 -57.30 44.65
CA GLU A 775 -5.52 -57.45 43.21
C GLU A 775 -6.36 -58.69 42.84
N ASP A 776 -6.46 -59.70 43.70
CA ASP A 776 -7.09 -60.99 43.36
C ASP A 776 -8.63 -60.93 43.34
N ILE A 777 -9.20 -60.79 42.14
CA ILE A 777 -10.65 -60.65 41.92
C ILE A 777 -11.42 -61.92 42.29
N GLU A 778 -10.85 -63.10 42.08
CA GLU A 778 -11.49 -64.39 42.39
C GLU A 778 -11.80 -64.53 43.88
N SER A 779 -10.81 -64.23 44.74
CA SER A 779 -10.98 -64.26 46.20
C SER A 779 -11.96 -63.18 46.65
N MET A 780 -11.92 -61.98 46.06
CA MET A 780 -12.92 -60.93 46.35
C MET A 780 -14.34 -61.38 46.00
N PHE A 781 -14.54 -62.00 44.85
CA PHE A 781 -15.85 -62.47 44.43
C PHE A 781 -16.36 -63.58 45.35
N THR A 782 -15.48 -64.51 45.72
CA THR A 782 -15.82 -65.59 46.66
C THR A 782 -16.17 -65.05 48.05
N ALA A 783 -15.41 -64.09 48.57
CA ALA A 783 -15.71 -63.41 49.83
C ALA A 783 -17.04 -62.64 49.76
N SER A 784 -17.35 -61.99 48.64
CA SER A 784 -18.64 -61.33 48.42
C SER A 784 -19.82 -62.31 48.50
N LEU A 785 -19.69 -63.48 47.85
CA LEU A 785 -20.69 -64.54 47.91
C LEU A 785 -20.90 -65.06 49.34
N LEU A 786 -19.81 -65.21 50.10
CA LEU A 786 -19.84 -65.62 51.51
C LEU A 786 -20.52 -64.59 52.41
N TYR A 787 -20.19 -63.30 52.27
CA TYR A 787 -20.87 -62.24 53.00
C TYR A 787 -22.38 -62.26 52.74
N LYS A 788 -22.81 -62.43 51.48
CA LYS A 788 -24.24 -62.55 51.17
C LYS A 788 -24.87 -63.78 51.85
N ARG A 789 -24.21 -64.94 51.83
CA ARG A 789 -24.70 -66.17 52.50
C ARG A 789 -24.79 -66.04 54.02
N LEU A 790 -23.94 -65.19 54.61
CA LEU A 790 -23.94 -64.86 56.05
C LEU A 790 -24.85 -63.66 56.37
N ASN A 791 -25.70 -63.23 55.43
CA ASN A 791 -26.61 -62.07 55.52
C ASN A 791 -25.91 -60.71 55.78
N ARG A 792 -24.61 -60.62 55.49
CA ARG A 792 -23.79 -59.40 55.60
C ARG A 792 -23.81 -58.61 54.30
N TYR A 793 -25.00 -58.16 53.89
CA TYR A 793 -25.21 -57.63 52.54
C TYR A 793 -24.41 -56.36 52.22
N ARG A 794 -24.16 -55.48 53.20
CA ARG A 794 -23.37 -54.26 52.98
C ARG A 794 -21.92 -54.56 52.56
N GLN A 795 -21.31 -55.57 53.17
CA GLN A 795 -19.94 -56.00 52.84
C GLN A 795 -19.89 -56.72 51.48
N ALA A 796 -20.92 -57.50 51.17
CA ALA A 796 -21.10 -58.09 49.84
C ALA A 796 -21.22 -57.00 48.76
N VAL A 797 -22.02 -55.96 49.00
CA VAL A 797 -22.14 -54.81 48.10
C VAL A 797 -20.81 -54.08 47.93
N GLU A 798 -20.07 -53.86 49.02
CA GLU A 798 -18.76 -53.18 48.93
C GLU A 798 -17.78 -53.96 48.04
N LEU A 799 -17.62 -55.28 48.27
CA LEU A 799 -16.75 -56.10 47.42
C LEU A 799 -17.26 -56.20 45.98
N GLY A 800 -18.57 -56.35 45.79
CA GLY A 800 -19.18 -56.40 44.47
C GLY A 800 -18.97 -55.10 43.67
N GLU A 801 -19.06 -53.93 44.31
CA GLU A 801 -18.74 -52.63 43.68
C GLU A 801 -17.25 -52.52 43.31
N ARG A 802 -16.35 -52.98 44.20
CA ARG A 802 -14.91 -52.98 43.91
C ARG A 802 -14.58 -53.83 42.70
N ILE A 803 -15.20 -55.01 42.59
CA ILE A 803 -15.05 -55.89 41.43
C ILE A 803 -15.66 -55.24 40.18
N LEU A 804 -16.84 -54.63 40.29
CA LEU A 804 -17.50 -53.96 39.17
C LEU A 804 -16.64 -52.83 38.59
N LEU A 805 -15.93 -52.08 39.45
CA LEU A 805 -15.05 -51.01 39.02
C LEU A 805 -13.77 -51.51 38.34
N ARG A 806 -13.31 -52.73 38.63
CA ARG A 806 -12.12 -53.31 38.01
C ARG A 806 -12.44 -54.09 36.74
N GLU A 807 -13.49 -54.91 36.81
CA GLU A 807 -13.99 -55.75 35.72
C GLU A 807 -15.48 -55.45 35.44
N PRO A 808 -15.78 -54.34 34.73
CA PRO A 808 -17.15 -53.93 34.44
C PRO A 808 -17.96 -54.94 33.62
N GLU A 809 -17.27 -55.85 32.92
CA GLU A 809 -17.84 -56.85 32.02
C GLU A 809 -18.06 -58.21 32.71
N PHE A 810 -17.69 -58.35 34.00
CA PHE A 810 -17.88 -59.60 34.74
C PHE A 810 -19.36 -59.82 35.09
N ALA A 811 -20.12 -60.42 34.17
CA ALA A 811 -21.56 -60.64 34.28
C ALA A 811 -21.98 -61.37 35.57
N GLY A 812 -21.18 -62.33 36.05
CA GLY A 812 -21.42 -63.04 37.31
C GLY A 812 -21.42 -62.11 38.52
N ASN A 813 -20.49 -61.16 38.58
CA ASN A 813 -20.48 -60.13 39.62
C ASN A 813 -21.61 -59.11 39.47
N VAL A 814 -21.94 -58.70 38.24
CA VAL A 814 -23.06 -57.77 38.00
C VAL A 814 -24.38 -58.37 38.51
N ALA A 815 -24.65 -59.63 38.22
CA ALA A 815 -25.83 -60.33 38.72
C ALA A 815 -25.82 -60.44 40.24
N HIS A 816 -24.69 -60.85 40.82
CA HIS A 816 -24.53 -60.99 42.27
C HIS A 816 -24.69 -59.65 43.01
N LEU A 817 -24.15 -58.56 42.47
CA LEU A 817 -24.26 -57.23 43.03
C LEU A 817 -25.69 -56.69 42.92
N ALA A 818 -26.38 -56.91 41.80
CA ALA A 818 -27.78 -56.53 41.63
C ALA A 818 -28.68 -57.21 42.68
N GLU A 819 -28.49 -58.51 42.89
CA GLU A 819 -29.18 -59.25 43.95
C GLU A 819 -28.79 -58.76 45.35
N SER A 820 -27.52 -58.44 45.60
CA SER A 820 -27.08 -57.91 46.90
C SER A 820 -27.68 -56.52 47.19
N TYR A 821 -27.82 -55.67 46.17
CA TYR A 821 -28.50 -54.38 46.27
C TYR A 821 -30.00 -54.50 46.55
N LEU A 822 -30.62 -55.58 46.07
CA LEU A 822 -32.02 -55.89 46.33
C LEU A 822 -32.26 -56.11 47.84
N PHE A 823 -31.37 -56.83 48.53
CA PHE A 823 -31.45 -57.08 49.97
C PHE A 823 -31.19 -55.85 50.85
N ILE A 824 -30.57 -54.80 50.32
CA ILE A 824 -30.43 -53.50 51.00
C ILE A 824 -31.41 -52.44 50.48
N HIS A 825 -32.46 -52.88 49.76
CA HIS A 825 -33.56 -52.06 49.25
C HIS A 825 -33.18 -50.88 48.34
N LYS A 826 -32.07 -50.98 47.59
CA LYS A 826 -31.67 -49.96 46.60
C LYS A 826 -32.19 -50.28 45.20
N LYS A 827 -33.51 -50.22 45.00
CA LYS A 827 -34.19 -50.64 43.76
C LYS A 827 -33.62 -49.98 42.49
N ASP A 828 -33.28 -48.69 42.53
CA ASP A 828 -32.76 -47.97 41.36
C ASP A 828 -31.40 -48.54 40.88
N ALA A 829 -30.52 -48.89 41.83
CA ALA A 829 -29.24 -49.52 41.52
C ALA A 829 -29.44 -50.92 40.92
N VAL A 830 -30.43 -51.68 41.40
CA VAL A 830 -30.79 -52.99 40.84
C VAL A 830 -31.22 -52.86 39.38
N LEU A 831 -32.13 -51.93 39.08
CA LEU A 831 -32.60 -51.71 37.70
C LEU A 831 -31.46 -51.30 36.76
N HIS A 832 -30.58 -50.41 37.22
CA HIS A 832 -29.42 -50.00 36.43
C HIS A 832 -28.50 -51.20 36.14
N LEU A 833 -28.17 -52.02 37.14
CA LEU A 833 -27.32 -53.20 36.96
C LEU A 833 -27.98 -54.28 36.10
N LEU A 834 -29.29 -54.50 36.22
CA LEU A 834 -30.03 -55.42 35.34
C LEU A 834 -30.00 -54.95 33.88
N SER A 835 -30.16 -53.66 33.63
CA SER A 835 -30.05 -53.09 32.28
C SER A 835 -28.65 -53.29 31.68
N LYS A 836 -27.61 -53.24 32.52
CA LYS A 836 -26.23 -53.53 32.13
C LYS A 836 -26.03 -55.02 31.88
N LEU A 837 -26.56 -55.87 32.75
CA LEU A 837 -26.48 -57.33 32.62
C LEU A 837 -27.16 -57.82 31.34
N GLU A 838 -28.30 -57.25 30.96
CA GLU A 838 -28.99 -57.58 29.69
C GLU A 838 -28.17 -57.23 28.45
N LYS A 839 -27.31 -56.21 28.51
CA LYS A 839 -26.38 -55.87 27.42
C LYS A 839 -25.19 -56.83 27.37
N LEU A 840 -24.72 -57.30 28.53
CA LEU A 840 -23.56 -58.21 28.63
C LEU A 840 -23.93 -59.66 28.33
N ASP A 841 -25.07 -60.13 28.85
CA ASP A 841 -25.60 -61.48 28.71
C ASP A 841 -27.14 -61.46 28.63
N PRO A 842 -27.71 -61.29 27.42
CA PRO A 842 -29.16 -61.22 27.21
C PRO A 842 -29.93 -62.49 27.64
N ALA A 843 -29.25 -63.64 27.76
CA ALA A 843 -29.86 -64.93 28.10
C ALA A 843 -29.71 -65.27 29.60
N ASN A 844 -29.19 -64.36 30.41
CA ASN A 844 -28.89 -64.62 31.81
C ASN A 844 -30.16 -64.99 32.62
N LEU A 845 -30.24 -66.24 33.07
CA LEU A 845 -31.37 -66.73 33.86
C LEU A 845 -31.50 -66.02 35.21
N HIS A 846 -30.38 -65.64 35.83
CA HIS A 846 -30.35 -64.97 37.13
C HIS A 846 -30.95 -63.56 37.07
N ALA A 847 -30.77 -62.84 35.95
CA ALA A 847 -31.41 -61.54 35.74
C ALA A 847 -32.94 -61.62 35.79
N ARG A 848 -33.52 -62.70 35.23
CA ARG A 848 -34.98 -62.95 35.28
C ARG A 848 -35.43 -63.27 36.70
N GLU A 849 -34.67 -64.08 37.42
CA GLU A 849 -34.96 -64.42 38.82
C GLU A 849 -34.96 -63.16 39.71
N ILE A 850 -33.98 -62.27 39.57
CA ILE A 850 -33.90 -61.01 40.32
C ILE A 850 -35.11 -60.11 40.01
N ARG A 851 -35.55 -60.01 38.74
CA ARG A 851 -36.76 -59.26 38.35
C ARG A 851 -38.02 -59.80 39.03
N ILE A 852 -38.18 -61.13 39.08
CA ILE A 852 -39.30 -61.78 39.79
C ILE A 852 -39.22 -61.53 41.29
N GLN A 853 -38.01 -61.57 41.88
CA GLN A 853 -37.81 -61.27 43.30
C GLN A 853 -38.15 -59.82 43.64
N MET A 854 -37.87 -58.86 42.76
CA MET A 854 -38.22 -57.44 42.95
C MET A 854 -39.71 -57.16 43.09
N GLU A 855 -40.56 -58.01 42.50
CA GLU A 855 -42.04 -57.90 42.56
C GLU A 855 -42.61 -58.45 43.87
N ASN A 856 -41.82 -59.22 44.64
CA ASN A 856 -42.20 -59.81 45.91
C ASN A 856 -41.68 -59.00 47.11
N PRO A 857 -42.34 -59.07 48.29
CA PRO A 857 -41.82 -58.46 49.51
C PRO A 857 -40.56 -59.21 50.00
N ILE A 858 -39.49 -58.45 50.26
CA ILE A 858 -38.18 -58.95 50.69
C ILE A 858 -37.94 -58.50 52.13
N ALA A 859 -37.32 -59.34 52.95
CA ALA A 859 -36.99 -59.04 54.35
C ALA A 859 -36.07 -57.81 54.45
N ASP A 860 -36.36 -56.92 55.40
CA ASP A 860 -35.67 -55.64 55.57
C ASP A 860 -34.42 -55.77 56.45
N HIS A 861 -33.26 -55.68 55.82
CA HIS A 861 -31.94 -55.77 56.46
C HIS A 861 -31.23 -54.40 56.51
N ARG A 862 -31.97 -53.28 56.53
CA ARG A 862 -31.36 -51.93 56.51
C ARG A 862 -30.52 -51.60 57.75
N ASN A 863 -30.69 -52.28 58.87
CA ASN A 863 -30.01 -51.97 60.15
C ASN A 863 -29.00 -53.01 60.64
N ASP A 864 -28.85 -54.12 59.91
CA ASP A 864 -27.78 -55.13 60.13
C ASP A 864 -26.60 -54.85 59.19
#